data_AF-A0AAD9BSF7-F1
#
_entry.id   AF-A0AAD9BSF7-F1
#
_cell.length_a   1.000
_cell.length_b   1.000
_cell.length_c   1.000
_cell.angle_alpha   90.00
_cell.angle_beta   90.00
_cell.angle_gamma   90.00
#
_symmetry.space_group_name_H-M   'P 1'
#
loop_
_entity.id
_entity.type
_entity.pdbx_description
1 polymer ?
#
loop_
_entity_poly.entity_id
_entity_poly.type
_entity_poly.pdbx_seq_one_letter_code
_entity_poly.pdbx_strand_id
1 'polypeptide(L)'
;MDDLTQALSASFAVSKEPNSTATAHPRLAQYKSKFSVLEQSERRRRFLELQKSKRLNYVNHARRLADGDWTGADSDEGEDMEKKEEGEWEQEEEEEGMDIEKRKLPKHYANQIMLSEWLVDVPSELDTDWLMVVCPVGKRSLIVASKGSTAAYTKSGYCVNRFPSLLPGGNRHNSAMGKDYTILDCIYSEVDRTFYILDVMCWRGHPVYDCPTEFRFYWLQSKVEETDGLSEIAKRNPFRFVSLQSAACTAELIQKALAAEYSFSVDGLLFYHRQTHYTPGSTPLVGWLRPYMVTDILGIEVPEGPLTTKPEYASQQLQQILEHKKPSTEVRPANRSGGYELEYLSTPLRDSEDPLNFLNTKPIQEAHMEATRQFLEEINKWTSQHGVSPLSRELAIKFLMARKFDVLRAIELFHSYRETRLKEGIVRLQPQEEPLRSELLSGKFTVLSVRDPSGASIALYTAKLHHPNKTGNHVVLQALFYLLDRAVESFETQRNGLVFIYDMAGSNYTNFELDLSKKILNLLKGAFPARLKKVLIVGAPVWFRVPYNLLSLLLKDKLRERVQMVRMAELRQHLPRDCLPQHLGGLLPLESFSWNQQLLAGQNGRVDPVDELVGIPVEDASIHVPGAEAMRPQELLTHLGRLQRTGIHLEYEEVRKEPPPGTFNCA
;
A
#
# COMPACT_ATOMS: atom_id res chain seq x y z
N MET A 1 24.94 -10.06 -23.40
CA MET A 1 23.97 -9.02 -22.98
C MET A 1 22.57 -9.49 -23.27
N ASP A 2 22.28 -9.94 -24.49
CA ASP A 2 20.96 -10.47 -24.85
C ASP A 2 20.53 -11.69 -24.01
N ASP A 3 21.46 -12.61 -23.71
CA ASP A 3 21.18 -13.74 -22.79
C ASP A 3 20.84 -13.28 -21.35
N LEU A 4 21.43 -12.18 -20.90
CA LEU A 4 21.15 -11.60 -19.57
C LEU A 4 19.79 -10.90 -19.56
N THR A 5 19.47 -10.17 -20.62
CA THR A 5 18.16 -9.55 -20.83
C THR A 5 17.07 -10.61 -20.91
N GLN A 6 17.31 -11.68 -21.67
CA GLN A 6 16.42 -12.84 -21.76
C GLN A 6 16.25 -13.53 -20.40
N ALA A 7 17.32 -13.72 -19.63
CA ALA A 7 17.25 -14.34 -18.30
C ALA A 7 16.45 -13.48 -17.31
N LEU A 8 16.64 -12.16 -17.33
CA LEU A 8 15.88 -11.23 -16.48
C LEU A 8 14.41 -11.14 -16.92
N SER A 9 14.12 -11.04 -18.21
CA SER A 9 12.73 -10.91 -18.70
C SER A 9 11.93 -12.21 -18.58
N ALA A 10 12.57 -13.37 -18.78
CA ALA A 10 11.89 -14.66 -18.86
C ALA A 10 11.90 -15.47 -17.56
N SER A 11 12.73 -15.12 -16.58
CA SER A 11 12.94 -15.93 -15.36
C SER A 11 12.94 -15.16 -14.03
N PHE A 12 12.86 -13.82 -14.04
CA PHE A 12 12.75 -13.02 -12.81
C PHE A 12 11.29 -12.69 -12.48
N ALA A 13 10.66 -13.49 -11.61
CA ALA A 13 9.34 -13.22 -11.07
C ALA A 13 9.27 -13.60 -9.58
N VAL A 14 8.62 -12.75 -8.76
CA VAL A 14 8.42 -13.01 -7.33
C VAL A 14 7.30 -14.04 -7.09
N SER A 15 6.27 -14.04 -7.95
CA SER A 15 5.24 -15.08 -8.01
C SER A 15 5.35 -15.85 -9.33
N LYS A 16 5.29 -17.19 -9.26
CA LYS A 16 5.38 -18.09 -10.44
C LYS A 16 4.01 -18.28 -11.11
N GLU A 17 3.27 -17.19 -11.33
CA GLU A 17 1.92 -17.27 -11.93
C GLU A 17 2.01 -17.37 -13.47
N PRO A 18 1.42 -18.42 -14.08
CA PRO A 18 1.40 -18.55 -15.54
C PRO A 18 0.55 -17.44 -16.17
N ASN A 19 0.99 -16.93 -17.33
CA ASN A 19 0.25 -15.94 -18.14
C ASN A 19 -0.25 -14.70 -17.36
N SER A 20 0.51 -14.24 -16.37
CA SER A 20 0.11 -13.13 -15.51
C SER A 20 -0.13 -11.83 -16.29
N THR A 21 -1.25 -11.18 -16.01
CA THR A 21 -1.61 -9.86 -16.55
C THR A 21 -0.73 -8.72 -16.04
N ALA A 22 0.15 -8.98 -15.07
CA ALA A 22 1.20 -8.05 -14.65
C ALA A 22 2.34 -7.91 -15.67
N THR A 23 2.45 -8.85 -16.61
CA THR A 23 3.43 -8.85 -17.72
C THR A 23 2.73 -8.64 -19.06
N ALA A 24 3.48 -8.33 -20.12
CA ALA A 24 2.92 -8.19 -21.46
C ALA A 24 2.27 -9.51 -21.93
N HIS A 25 1.27 -9.41 -22.81
CA HIS A 25 0.63 -10.59 -23.37
C HIS A 25 1.67 -11.53 -24.01
N PRO A 26 1.66 -12.85 -23.74
CA PRO A 26 2.71 -13.77 -24.21
C PRO A 26 2.95 -13.76 -25.72
N ARG A 27 1.90 -13.56 -26.53
CA ARG A 27 2.01 -13.42 -28.01
C ARG A 27 2.67 -12.10 -28.46
N LEU A 28 2.70 -11.09 -27.60
CA LEU A 28 3.27 -9.76 -27.85
C LEU A 28 4.62 -9.56 -27.13
N ALA A 29 5.04 -10.51 -26.30
CA ALA A 29 6.31 -10.44 -25.58
C ALA A 29 7.49 -10.78 -26.52
N GLN A 30 8.56 -9.98 -26.44
CA GLN A 30 9.80 -10.24 -27.20
C GLN A 30 10.48 -11.55 -26.77
N TYR A 31 10.41 -11.88 -25.48
CA TYR A 31 11.00 -13.08 -24.91
C TYR A 31 9.93 -14.01 -24.38
N LYS A 32 9.99 -15.29 -24.77
CA LYS A 32 9.12 -16.32 -24.20
C LYS A 32 9.56 -16.61 -22.76
N SER A 33 8.64 -16.48 -21.82
CA SER A 33 8.84 -16.92 -20.44
C SER A 33 9.16 -18.41 -20.42
N LYS A 34 10.20 -18.82 -19.68
CA LYS A 34 10.67 -20.23 -19.60
C LYS A 34 9.77 -21.15 -18.77
N PHE A 35 8.60 -20.68 -18.34
CA PHE A 35 7.63 -21.50 -17.64
C PHE A 35 6.95 -22.42 -18.66
N SER A 36 7.55 -23.59 -18.85
CA SER A 36 6.93 -24.77 -19.45
C SER A 36 5.73 -25.15 -18.59
N VAL A 37 4.56 -24.64 -18.97
CA VAL A 37 3.29 -25.02 -18.34
C VAL A 37 2.41 -25.57 -19.44
N LEU A 38 1.69 -26.64 -19.11
CA LEU A 38 0.64 -27.25 -19.95
C LEU A 38 -0.23 -26.17 -20.60
N GLU A 39 -0.73 -26.47 -21.81
CA GLU A 39 -1.64 -25.57 -22.55
C GLU A 39 -2.76 -25.08 -21.61
N GLN A 40 -3.16 -23.81 -21.75
CA GLN A 40 -4.16 -23.17 -20.89
C GLN A 40 -5.47 -23.98 -20.88
N SER A 41 -5.77 -24.69 -21.97
CA SER A 41 -6.89 -25.65 -22.10
C SER A 41 -6.85 -26.82 -21.11
N GLU A 42 -5.72 -27.51 -20.97
CA GLU A 42 -5.61 -28.65 -20.06
C GLU A 42 -5.69 -28.21 -18.59
N ARG A 43 -5.09 -27.05 -18.27
CA ARG A 43 -5.20 -26.47 -16.93
C ARG A 43 -6.62 -26.09 -16.57
N ARG A 44 -7.41 -25.54 -17.52
CA ARG A 44 -8.83 -25.25 -17.30
C ARG A 44 -9.62 -26.50 -16.92
N ARG A 45 -9.42 -27.62 -17.65
CA ARG A 45 -10.08 -28.90 -17.35
C ARG A 45 -9.76 -29.37 -15.93
N ARG A 46 -8.47 -29.42 -15.56
CA ARG A 46 -8.03 -29.83 -14.21
C ARG A 46 -8.58 -28.91 -13.11
N PHE A 47 -8.63 -27.59 -13.32
CA PHE A 47 -9.20 -26.65 -12.35
C PHE A 47 -10.71 -26.89 -12.12
N LEU A 48 -11.47 -27.17 -13.19
CA LEU A 48 -12.89 -27.49 -13.08
C LEU A 48 -13.14 -28.83 -12.36
N GLU A 49 -12.31 -29.84 -12.61
CA GLU A 49 -12.37 -31.12 -11.90
C GLU A 49 -12.07 -30.95 -10.41
N LEU A 50 -11.03 -30.18 -10.07
CA LEU A 50 -10.66 -29.88 -8.67
C LEU A 50 -11.75 -29.11 -7.93
N GLN A 51 -12.43 -28.17 -8.60
CA GLN A 51 -13.56 -27.44 -8.02
C GLN A 51 -14.77 -28.32 -7.70
N LYS A 52 -14.94 -29.46 -8.40
CA LYS A 52 -16.02 -30.43 -8.12
C LYS A 52 -15.74 -31.31 -6.91
N SER A 53 -14.47 -31.63 -6.65
CA SER A 53 -14.07 -32.51 -5.54
C SER A 53 -13.83 -31.76 -4.22
N LYS A 54 -13.34 -30.52 -4.28
CA LYS A 54 -12.89 -29.77 -3.10
C LYS A 54 -14.04 -29.17 -2.30
N ARG A 55 -14.10 -29.43 -1.00
CA ARG A 55 -15.04 -28.81 -0.04
C ARG A 55 -14.31 -27.85 0.89
N LEU A 56 -14.27 -26.57 0.54
CA LEU A 56 -13.68 -25.53 1.39
C LEU A 56 -14.75 -24.90 2.30
N ASN A 57 -14.37 -24.55 3.53
CA ASN A 57 -15.29 -23.89 4.47
C ASN A 57 -15.41 -22.38 4.18
N TYR A 58 -16.00 -22.04 3.03
CA TYR A 58 -16.21 -20.65 2.62
C TYR A 58 -17.15 -19.87 3.54
N VAL A 59 -18.02 -20.55 4.27
CA VAL A 59 -18.87 -19.93 5.30
C VAL A 59 -18.03 -19.31 6.41
N ASN A 60 -17.07 -20.08 6.95
CA ASN A 60 -16.17 -19.56 7.97
C ASN A 60 -15.23 -18.50 7.40
N HIS A 61 -14.75 -18.70 6.16
CA HIS A 61 -13.90 -17.73 5.47
C HIS A 61 -14.58 -16.36 5.28
N ALA A 62 -15.82 -16.34 4.80
CA ALA A 62 -16.59 -15.12 4.61
C ALA A 62 -16.85 -14.40 5.95
N ARG A 63 -17.14 -15.17 7.01
CA ARG A 63 -17.30 -14.62 8.37
C ARG A 63 -16.02 -13.98 8.88
N ARG A 64 -14.87 -14.64 8.74
CA ARG A 64 -13.55 -14.10 9.12
C ARG A 64 -13.26 -12.77 8.42
N LEU A 65 -13.54 -12.68 7.11
CA LEU A 65 -13.40 -11.43 6.36
C LEU A 65 -14.31 -10.32 6.88
N ALA A 66 -15.56 -10.65 7.22
CA ALA A 66 -16.54 -9.70 7.74
C ALA A 66 -16.23 -9.25 9.17
N ASP A 67 -15.72 -10.14 10.01
CA ASP A 67 -15.42 -9.85 11.40
C ASP A 67 -14.07 -9.16 11.60
N GLY A 68 -13.14 -9.37 10.67
CA GLY A 68 -11.75 -8.96 10.80
C GLY A 68 -10.96 -9.79 11.81
N ASP A 69 -11.51 -10.94 12.19
CA ASP A 69 -10.94 -11.85 13.19
C ASP A 69 -10.26 -13.04 12.52
N TRP A 70 -8.99 -13.25 12.88
CA TRP A 70 -8.11 -14.28 12.35
C TRP A 70 -7.48 -15.14 13.47
N THR A 71 -7.88 -14.96 14.74
CA THR A 71 -7.18 -15.55 15.90
C THR A 71 -7.38 -17.07 16.06
N GLY A 72 -8.29 -17.68 15.29
CA GLY A 72 -8.52 -19.14 15.25
C GLY A 72 -7.99 -19.84 14.00
N ALA A 73 -7.23 -19.16 13.13
CA ALA A 73 -6.75 -19.72 11.87
C ALA A 73 -5.58 -20.72 12.01
N ASP A 74 -5.08 -20.92 13.23
CA ASP A 74 -4.01 -21.87 13.56
C ASP A 74 -4.52 -23.04 14.44
N SER A 75 -5.84 -23.15 14.67
CA SER A 75 -6.42 -24.12 15.61
C SER A 75 -7.62 -24.93 15.08
N ASP A 76 -7.88 -24.97 13.76
CA ASP A 76 -9.03 -25.74 13.23
C ASP A 76 -8.61 -27.16 12.81
N GLU A 77 -9.30 -28.13 13.40
CA GLU A 77 -9.23 -29.60 13.34
C GLU A 77 -9.33 -30.23 11.93
N GLY A 78 -9.28 -29.43 10.85
CA GLY A 78 -9.17 -29.91 9.46
C GLY A 78 -7.77 -30.35 9.07
N GLU A 79 -6.73 -29.87 9.77
CA GLU A 79 -5.33 -30.24 9.49
C GLU A 79 -5.03 -31.72 9.73
N ASP A 80 -5.79 -32.40 10.61
CA ASP A 80 -5.52 -33.79 10.98
C ASP A 80 -6.19 -34.82 10.05
N MET A 81 -7.25 -34.45 9.32
CA MET A 81 -7.79 -35.27 8.23
C MET A 81 -7.07 -35.02 6.91
N GLU A 82 -6.63 -33.78 6.63
CA GLU A 82 -5.87 -33.45 5.42
C GLU A 82 -4.49 -34.13 5.42
N LYS A 83 -3.78 -34.19 6.56
CA LYS A 83 -2.48 -34.90 6.66
C LYS A 83 -2.56 -36.41 6.38
N LYS A 84 -3.71 -37.04 6.59
CA LYS A 84 -3.89 -38.48 6.32
C LYS A 84 -4.11 -38.76 4.83
N GLU A 85 -4.78 -37.87 4.11
CA GLU A 85 -4.90 -37.95 2.65
C GLU A 85 -3.63 -37.46 1.94
N GLU A 86 -2.87 -36.53 2.52
CA GLU A 86 -1.57 -36.05 1.98
C GLU A 86 -0.56 -37.21 1.82
N GLY A 87 -0.44 -38.11 2.80
CA GLY A 87 0.55 -39.19 2.76
C GLY A 87 0.27 -40.32 1.75
N GLU A 88 -0.98 -40.50 1.30
CA GLU A 88 -1.34 -41.54 0.33
C GLU A 88 -1.27 -41.05 -1.13
N TRP A 89 -1.42 -39.73 -1.37
CA TRP A 89 -1.44 -39.15 -2.72
C TRP A 89 -0.09 -38.56 -3.16
N GLU A 90 0.80 -38.22 -2.21
CA GLU A 90 2.17 -37.78 -2.50
C GLU A 90 3.01 -38.85 -3.22
N GLN A 91 2.66 -40.14 -3.10
CA GLN A 91 3.37 -41.22 -3.80
C GLN A 91 2.97 -41.37 -5.28
N GLU A 92 1.81 -40.86 -5.72
CA GLU A 92 1.39 -40.96 -7.12
C GLU A 92 1.76 -39.71 -7.97
N GLU A 93 1.93 -38.53 -7.36
CA GLU A 93 2.19 -37.27 -8.11
C GLU A 93 3.67 -37.01 -8.45
N GLU A 94 4.63 -37.68 -7.79
CA GLU A 94 6.07 -37.54 -8.13
C GLU A 94 6.42 -38.11 -9.53
N GLU A 95 5.58 -38.95 -10.14
CA GLU A 95 5.83 -39.53 -11.47
C GLU A 95 5.40 -38.62 -12.66
N GLU A 96 4.55 -37.60 -12.47
CA GLU A 96 3.99 -36.79 -13.58
C GLU A 96 4.33 -35.28 -13.57
N GLY A 97 5.42 -34.88 -12.91
CA GLY A 97 6.15 -33.66 -13.27
C GLY A 97 5.40 -32.31 -13.26
N MET A 98 4.44 -32.06 -12.35
CA MET A 98 3.95 -30.70 -12.10
C MET A 98 3.18 -30.54 -10.76
N ASP A 99 3.70 -29.69 -9.87
CA ASP A 99 2.99 -29.21 -8.66
C ASP A 99 1.82 -28.29 -9.04
N ILE A 100 0.59 -28.79 -9.08
CA ILE A 100 -0.57 -27.92 -8.86
C ILE A 100 -0.65 -27.70 -7.34
N GLU A 101 0.13 -26.75 -6.81
CA GLU A 101 0.11 -26.44 -5.37
C GLU A 101 -1.34 -26.29 -4.90
N LYS A 102 -1.79 -27.17 -3.99
CA LYS A 102 -3.12 -27.12 -3.37
C LYS A 102 -3.25 -25.79 -2.63
N ARG A 103 -3.84 -24.78 -3.29
CA ARG A 103 -3.95 -23.42 -2.72
C ARG A 103 -4.86 -23.41 -1.49
N LYS A 104 -4.31 -22.96 -0.36
CA LYS A 104 -5.03 -22.68 0.89
C LYS A 104 -5.76 -21.33 0.77
N LEU A 105 -6.88 -21.18 1.50
CA LEU A 105 -7.60 -19.90 1.54
C LEU A 105 -6.72 -18.80 2.15
N PRO A 106 -6.71 -17.56 1.62
CA PRO A 106 -5.85 -16.52 2.15
C PRO A 106 -6.28 -16.12 3.56
N LYS A 107 -5.32 -16.04 4.49
CA LYS A 107 -5.58 -15.77 5.92
C LYS A 107 -5.82 -14.28 6.28
N HIS A 108 -5.84 -13.37 5.30
CA HIS A 108 -6.00 -11.91 5.50
C HIS A 108 -6.72 -11.25 4.32
N TYR A 109 -6.94 -9.95 4.35
CA TYR A 109 -7.55 -9.20 3.23
C TYR A 109 -6.74 -9.21 1.91
N ALA A 110 -5.49 -9.67 1.93
CA ALA A 110 -4.66 -9.82 0.73
C ALA A 110 -5.06 -11.05 -0.08
N ASN A 111 -4.92 -10.95 -1.40
CA ASN A 111 -5.12 -12.05 -2.36
C ASN A 111 -6.50 -12.70 -2.32
N GLN A 112 -7.54 -11.96 -1.92
CA GLN A 112 -8.93 -12.43 -1.86
C GLN A 112 -9.67 -12.37 -3.21
N ILE A 113 -9.09 -11.71 -4.20
CA ILE A 113 -9.72 -11.48 -5.51
C ILE A 113 -9.34 -12.60 -6.48
N MET A 114 -10.31 -13.09 -7.26
CA MET A 114 -10.06 -14.00 -8.37
C MET A 114 -9.47 -13.21 -9.55
N LEU A 115 -8.26 -13.58 -9.96
CA LEU A 115 -7.50 -12.86 -10.99
C LEU A 115 -7.48 -13.67 -12.29
N SER A 116 -7.63 -12.95 -13.41
CA SER A 116 -7.53 -13.53 -14.74
C SER A 116 -6.08 -13.69 -15.19
N GLU A 117 -5.89 -14.69 -16.04
CA GLU A 117 -4.72 -14.78 -16.91
C GLU A 117 -4.98 -14.00 -18.21
N TRP A 118 -3.93 -13.71 -18.97
CA TRP A 118 -4.11 -13.36 -20.39
C TRP A 118 -4.83 -14.51 -21.11
N LEU A 119 -5.80 -14.18 -21.97
CA LEU A 119 -6.44 -15.19 -22.82
C LEU A 119 -5.50 -15.53 -23.99
N VAL A 120 -4.76 -16.63 -23.87
CA VAL A 120 -3.78 -17.05 -24.87
C VAL A 120 -4.35 -18.17 -25.75
N ASP A 121 -4.95 -19.18 -25.12
CA ASP A 121 -5.56 -20.30 -25.83
C ASP A 121 -7.08 -20.12 -25.80
N VAL A 122 -7.63 -19.70 -26.95
CA VAL A 122 -9.06 -19.47 -27.10
C VAL A 122 -9.79 -20.81 -26.96
N PRO A 123 -10.73 -20.95 -26.00
CA PRO A 123 -11.52 -22.18 -25.84
C PRO A 123 -12.39 -22.40 -27.08
N SER A 124 -12.53 -23.66 -27.51
CA SER A 124 -13.42 -24.04 -28.61
C SER A 124 -14.88 -23.72 -28.30
N GLU A 125 -15.26 -23.80 -27.03
CA GLU A 125 -16.60 -23.55 -26.50
C GLU A 125 -16.77 -22.10 -25.99
N LEU A 126 -15.99 -21.15 -26.51
CA LEU A 126 -16.04 -19.75 -26.04
C LEU A 126 -17.47 -19.18 -26.12
N ASP A 127 -18.18 -19.43 -27.22
CA ASP A 127 -19.52 -18.91 -27.49
C ASP A 127 -20.63 -19.55 -26.62
N THR A 128 -20.47 -20.81 -26.21
CA THR A 128 -21.45 -21.53 -25.40
C THR A 128 -21.17 -21.46 -23.90
N ASP A 129 -19.92 -21.68 -23.50
CA ASP A 129 -19.55 -21.98 -22.10
C ASP A 129 -18.92 -20.79 -21.37
N TRP A 130 -18.76 -19.64 -22.04
CA TRP A 130 -18.15 -18.45 -21.46
C TRP A 130 -19.07 -17.22 -21.49
N LEU A 131 -18.81 -16.31 -20.56
CA LEU A 131 -19.46 -15.01 -20.44
C LEU A 131 -18.41 -13.92 -20.55
N MET A 132 -18.72 -12.86 -21.27
CA MET A 132 -17.89 -11.67 -21.42
C MET A 132 -18.40 -10.55 -20.52
N VAL A 133 -17.48 -9.84 -19.88
CA VAL A 133 -17.75 -8.62 -19.12
C VAL A 133 -16.85 -7.49 -19.58
N VAL A 134 -17.45 -6.37 -19.96
CA VAL A 134 -16.74 -5.15 -20.38
C VAL A 134 -16.34 -4.36 -19.14
N CYS A 135 -15.05 -4.12 -18.97
CA CYS A 135 -14.49 -3.58 -17.73
C CYS A 135 -14.08 -2.10 -17.88
N PRO A 136 -14.45 -1.23 -16.92
CA PRO A 136 -13.99 0.15 -16.88
C PRO A 136 -12.51 0.25 -16.50
N VAL A 137 -11.88 1.36 -16.89
CA VAL A 137 -10.59 1.79 -16.34
C VAL A 137 -10.76 2.12 -14.87
N GLY A 138 -10.04 1.41 -14.00
CA GLY A 138 -10.14 1.64 -12.57
C GLY A 138 -9.25 0.74 -11.73
N LYS A 139 -9.43 0.84 -10.41
CA LYS A 139 -8.64 0.10 -9.41
C LYS A 139 -9.47 -1.08 -8.88
N ARG A 140 -9.02 -2.30 -9.16
CA ARG A 140 -9.62 -3.54 -8.63
C ARG A 140 -9.56 -3.54 -7.09
N SER A 141 -10.71 -3.77 -6.45
CA SER A 141 -10.88 -3.60 -5.00
C SER A 141 -11.83 -4.66 -4.43
N LEU A 142 -11.42 -5.30 -3.33
CA LEU A 142 -12.27 -6.11 -2.49
C LEU A 142 -13.11 -5.18 -1.62
N ILE A 143 -14.43 -5.32 -1.65
CA ILE A 143 -15.36 -4.56 -0.81
C ILE A 143 -15.90 -5.46 0.28
N VAL A 144 -15.80 -5.01 1.53
CA VAL A 144 -16.38 -5.69 2.70
C VAL A 144 -17.29 -4.71 3.42
N ALA A 145 -18.60 -4.93 3.31
CA ALA A 145 -19.63 -4.22 4.06
C ALA A 145 -20.03 -5.05 5.28
N SER A 146 -19.71 -4.57 6.48
CA SER A 146 -19.93 -5.30 7.73
C SER A 146 -19.98 -4.33 8.91
N LYS A 147 -20.72 -4.68 9.96
CA LYS A 147 -20.77 -3.95 11.25
C LYS A 147 -21.06 -2.44 11.09
N GLY A 148 -21.90 -2.10 10.11
CA GLY A 148 -22.37 -0.73 9.86
C GLY A 148 -21.39 0.17 9.10
N SER A 149 -20.38 -0.41 8.44
CA SER A 149 -19.42 0.31 7.59
C SER A 149 -19.01 -0.54 6.39
N THR A 150 -18.54 0.09 5.33
CA THR A 150 -17.98 -0.54 4.14
C THR A 150 -16.52 -0.17 3.98
N ALA A 151 -15.67 -1.18 3.80
CA ALA A 151 -14.24 -1.03 3.62
C ALA A 151 -13.83 -1.54 2.23
N ALA A 152 -12.98 -0.78 1.54
CA ALA A 152 -12.39 -1.17 0.26
C ALA A 152 -10.92 -1.55 0.44
N TYR A 153 -10.49 -2.68 -0.09
CA TYR A 153 -9.12 -3.20 0.01
C TYR A 153 -8.52 -3.45 -1.38
N THR A 154 -7.22 -3.17 -1.55
CA THR A 154 -6.49 -3.54 -2.78
C THR A 154 -6.26 -5.06 -2.86
N LYS A 155 -5.77 -5.54 -4.01
CA LYS A 155 -5.29 -6.93 -4.18
C LYS A 155 -4.30 -7.36 -3.10
N SER A 156 -3.44 -6.44 -2.63
CA SER A 156 -2.47 -6.67 -1.56
C SER A 156 -3.05 -6.57 -0.14
N GLY A 157 -4.36 -6.35 0.01
CA GLY A 157 -5.03 -6.26 1.31
C GLY A 157 -4.93 -4.90 1.99
N TYR A 158 -4.40 -3.87 1.31
CA TYR A 158 -4.36 -2.52 1.85
C TYR A 158 -5.75 -1.89 1.84
N CYS A 159 -6.25 -1.49 3.01
CA CYS A 159 -7.52 -0.76 3.12
C CYS A 159 -7.38 0.65 2.55
N VAL A 160 -8.00 0.89 1.39
CA VAL A 160 -7.96 2.16 0.68
C VAL A 160 -8.89 3.19 1.34
N ASN A 161 -10.08 2.75 1.74
CA ASN A 161 -11.11 3.63 2.28
C ASN A 161 -12.09 2.87 3.19
N ARG A 162 -12.70 3.60 4.14
CA ARG A 162 -13.83 3.15 4.95
C ARG A 162 -14.94 4.20 4.91
N PHE A 163 -16.14 3.80 4.55
CA PHE A 163 -17.27 4.69 4.30
C PHE A 163 -18.60 3.98 4.59
N PRO A 164 -19.71 4.71 4.86
CA PRO A 164 -21.04 4.09 4.89
C PRO A 164 -21.48 3.72 3.48
N SER A 165 -22.22 2.62 3.30
CA SER A 165 -22.89 2.33 2.03
C SER A 165 -24.28 1.74 2.25
N LEU A 166 -25.10 1.72 1.20
CA LEU A 166 -26.40 1.04 1.23
C LEU A 166 -26.30 -0.48 1.07
N LEU A 167 -25.10 -1.03 0.92
CA LEU A 167 -24.91 -2.48 0.94
C LEU A 167 -25.37 -3.07 2.28
N PRO A 168 -25.87 -4.32 2.29
CA PRO A 168 -26.19 -5.01 3.53
C PRO A 168 -24.97 -5.14 4.45
N GLY A 169 -25.13 -4.68 5.70
CA GLY A 169 -24.03 -4.54 6.67
C GLY A 169 -23.20 -3.25 6.55
N GLY A 170 -23.41 -2.45 5.51
CA GLY A 170 -22.58 -1.28 5.15
C GLY A 170 -22.95 0.03 5.85
N ASN A 171 -24.05 0.09 6.58
CA ASN A 171 -24.45 1.26 7.36
C ASN A 171 -25.16 0.86 8.67
N ARG A 172 -25.15 1.77 9.65
CA ARG A 172 -25.70 1.53 11.00
C ARG A 172 -27.21 1.24 11.04
N HIS A 173 -27.98 1.66 10.04
CA HIS A 173 -29.42 1.41 9.98
C HIS A 173 -29.72 -0.01 9.48
N ASN A 174 -28.89 -0.50 8.58
CA ASN A 174 -28.99 -1.83 7.97
C ASN A 174 -28.15 -2.89 8.72
N SER A 175 -27.61 -2.56 9.90
CA SER A 175 -26.79 -3.47 10.72
C SER A 175 -27.49 -3.92 12.02
N ALA A 176 -28.78 -3.59 12.19
CA ALA A 176 -29.52 -3.83 13.43
C ALA A 176 -29.62 -5.32 13.83
N MET A 177 -29.44 -6.26 12.88
CA MET A 177 -29.48 -7.71 13.13
C MET A 177 -28.10 -8.35 13.34
N GLY A 178 -27.01 -7.59 13.30
CA GLY A 178 -25.66 -8.02 13.73
C GLY A 178 -24.97 -9.12 12.90
N LYS A 179 -25.65 -9.75 11.94
CA LYS A 179 -25.13 -10.86 11.11
C LYS A 179 -25.07 -10.56 9.61
N ASP A 180 -25.58 -9.41 9.18
CA ASP A 180 -25.61 -9.04 7.76
C ASP A 180 -24.26 -8.46 7.33
N TYR A 181 -23.59 -9.14 6.41
CA TYR A 181 -22.39 -8.64 5.75
C TYR A 181 -22.40 -8.97 4.26
N THR A 182 -21.70 -8.16 3.47
CA THR A 182 -21.61 -8.30 2.02
C THR A 182 -20.14 -8.20 1.60
N ILE A 183 -19.72 -9.08 0.69
CA ILE A 183 -18.36 -9.15 0.17
C ILE A 183 -18.43 -9.15 -1.35
N LEU A 184 -17.85 -8.13 -2.00
CA LEU A 184 -17.89 -7.92 -3.44
C LEU A 184 -16.49 -7.77 -4.03
N ASP A 185 -16.36 -8.12 -5.31
CA ASP A 185 -15.22 -7.79 -6.16
C ASP A 185 -15.64 -6.63 -7.07
N CYS A 186 -14.97 -5.49 -6.94
CA CYS A 186 -15.33 -4.26 -7.65
C CYS A 186 -14.13 -3.66 -8.40
N ILE A 187 -14.43 -2.86 -9.42
CA ILE A 187 -13.50 -1.93 -10.05
C ILE A 187 -13.92 -0.51 -9.67
N TYR A 188 -13.07 0.19 -8.93
CA TYR A 188 -13.32 1.57 -8.55
C TYR A 188 -12.85 2.53 -9.65
N SER A 189 -13.80 3.27 -10.24
CA SER A 189 -13.50 4.41 -11.11
C SER A 189 -13.48 5.69 -10.29
N GLU A 190 -12.31 6.36 -10.27
CA GLU A 190 -12.12 7.61 -9.55
C GLU A 190 -12.82 8.79 -10.24
N VAL A 191 -12.89 8.74 -11.58
CA VAL A 191 -13.57 9.74 -12.41
C VAL A 191 -15.08 9.69 -12.16
N ASP A 192 -15.65 8.49 -12.17
CA ASP A 192 -17.10 8.30 -12.04
C ASP A 192 -17.56 8.23 -10.57
N ARG A 193 -16.62 8.23 -9.62
CA ARG A 193 -16.84 7.98 -8.18
C ARG A 193 -17.76 6.77 -7.94
N THR A 194 -17.53 5.71 -8.72
CA THR A 194 -18.40 4.54 -8.80
C THR A 194 -17.59 3.27 -8.59
N PHE A 195 -18.08 2.40 -7.71
CA PHE A 195 -17.65 1.01 -7.62
C PHE A 195 -18.48 0.18 -8.58
N TYR A 196 -17.86 -0.17 -9.71
CA TYR A 196 -18.44 -1.12 -10.65
C TYR A 196 -18.30 -2.53 -10.08
N ILE A 197 -19.42 -3.14 -9.69
CA ILE A 197 -19.44 -4.48 -9.10
C ILE A 197 -19.23 -5.48 -10.24
N LEU A 198 -18.15 -6.23 -10.15
CA LEU A 198 -17.78 -7.25 -11.11
C LEU A 198 -18.19 -8.64 -10.63
N ASP A 199 -18.14 -8.88 -9.32
CA ASP A 199 -18.55 -10.16 -8.77
C ASP A 199 -19.07 -10.05 -7.33
N VAL A 200 -19.78 -11.09 -6.90
CA VAL A 200 -20.33 -11.25 -5.55
C VAL A 200 -19.81 -12.53 -4.92
N MET A 201 -19.21 -12.39 -3.74
CA MET A 201 -18.72 -13.52 -2.96
C MET A 201 -19.61 -13.82 -1.76
N CYS A 202 -20.26 -12.80 -1.21
CA CYS A 202 -21.23 -12.93 -0.14
C CYS A 202 -22.24 -11.79 -0.18
N TRP A 203 -23.51 -12.09 0.05
CA TRP A 203 -24.57 -11.08 0.14
C TRP A 203 -25.49 -11.38 1.33
N ARG A 204 -25.71 -10.41 2.23
CA ARG A 204 -26.51 -10.59 3.47
C ARG A 204 -26.09 -11.84 4.27
N GLY A 205 -24.79 -12.08 4.40
CA GLY A 205 -24.24 -13.22 5.13
C GLY A 205 -24.38 -14.58 4.43
N HIS A 206 -24.88 -14.63 3.18
CA HIS A 206 -24.93 -15.83 2.36
C HIS A 206 -23.71 -15.89 1.42
N PRO A 207 -22.68 -16.69 1.73
CA PRO A 207 -21.54 -16.88 0.83
C PRO A 207 -21.95 -17.67 -0.41
N VAL A 208 -21.45 -17.26 -1.57
CA VAL A 208 -21.73 -17.88 -2.88
C VAL A 208 -20.43 -18.26 -3.63
N TYR A 209 -19.33 -18.45 -2.90
CA TYR A 209 -18.03 -18.84 -3.48
C TYR A 209 -18.13 -20.13 -4.31
N ASP A 210 -18.84 -21.14 -3.80
CA ASP A 210 -19.06 -22.44 -4.44
C ASP A 210 -20.13 -22.42 -5.53
N CYS A 211 -20.62 -21.24 -5.92
CA CYS A 211 -21.61 -21.12 -6.99
C CYS A 211 -20.92 -20.86 -8.34
N PRO A 212 -21.44 -21.44 -9.43
CA PRO A 212 -21.04 -21.09 -10.80
C PRO A 212 -21.11 -19.59 -11.08
N THR A 213 -20.23 -19.09 -11.94
CA THR A 213 -20.22 -17.68 -12.40
C THR A 213 -21.58 -17.22 -12.89
N GLU A 214 -22.24 -18.02 -13.73
CA GLU A 214 -23.55 -17.64 -14.29
C GLU A 214 -24.58 -17.37 -13.20
N PHE A 215 -24.61 -18.21 -12.15
CA PHE A 215 -25.46 -17.98 -10.99
C PHE A 215 -25.04 -16.73 -10.21
N ARG A 216 -23.74 -16.55 -9.94
CA ARG A 216 -23.25 -15.37 -9.21
C ARG A 216 -23.61 -14.06 -9.92
N PHE A 217 -23.44 -14.00 -11.24
CA PHE A 217 -23.78 -12.83 -12.04
C PHE A 217 -25.29 -12.56 -12.06
N TYR A 218 -26.10 -13.60 -12.30
CA TYR A 218 -27.56 -13.49 -12.22
C TYR A 218 -28.02 -13.00 -10.84
N TRP A 219 -27.49 -13.60 -9.77
CA TRP A 219 -27.84 -13.27 -8.39
C TRP A 219 -27.43 -11.84 -8.04
N LEU A 220 -26.22 -11.43 -8.44
CA LEU A 220 -25.74 -10.06 -8.25
C LEU A 220 -26.70 -9.04 -8.86
N GLN A 221 -27.12 -9.24 -10.12
CA GLN A 221 -28.03 -8.32 -10.79
C GLN A 221 -29.36 -8.19 -10.05
N SER A 222 -30.00 -9.33 -9.74
CA SER A 222 -31.25 -9.36 -8.97
C SER A 222 -31.11 -8.65 -7.62
N LYS A 223 -30.00 -8.83 -6.89
CA LYS A 223 -29.80 -8.21 -5.58
C LYS A 223 -29.47 -6.73 -5.61
N VAL A 224 -28.77 -6.27 -6.65
CA VAL A 224 -28.54 -4.84 -6.87
C VAL A 224 -29.84 -4.13 -7.23
N GLU A 225 -30.69 -4.75 -8.06
CA GLU A 225 -32.00 -4.22 -8.42
C GLU A 225 -32.98 -4.16 -7.23
N GLU A 226 -32.92 -5.13 -6.31
CA GLU A 226 -33.69 -5.12 -5.06
C GLU A 226 -33.25 -4.02 -4.06
N THR A 227 -32.10 -3.37 -4.27
CA THR A 227 -31.51 -2.42 -3.31
C THR A 227 -31.66 -0.99 -3.78
N ASP A 228 -32.67 -0.29 -3.25
CA ASP A 228 -32.99 1.09 -3.60
C ASP A 228 -31.82 2.06 -3.32
N GLY A 229 -31.56 2.95 -4.28
CA GLY A 229 -30.59 4.05 -4.13
C GLY A 229 -29.11 3.63 -4.13
N LEU A 230 -28.80 2.35 -4.35
CA LEU A 230 -27.43 1.85 -4.35
C LEU A 230 -26.56 2.48 -5.46
N SER A 231 -27.17 2.83 -6.58
CA SER A 231 -26.56 3.51 -7.72
C SER A 231 -26.58 5.05 -7.60
N GLU A 232 -27.04 5.60 -6.48
CA GLU A 232 -27.16 7.04 -6.24
C GLU A 232 -26.18 7.53 -5.18
N ILE A 233 -25.74 8.78 -5.29
CA ILE A 233 -24.89 9.42 -4.28
C ILE A 233 -25.80 10.02 -3.21
N ALA A 234 -25.64 9.55 -1.98
CA ALA A 234 -26.36 10.04 -0.82
C ALA A 234 -25.42 10.17 0.39
N LYS A 235 -25.86 10.86 1.45
CA LYS A 235 -25.07 11.01 2.69
C LYS A 235 -24.68 9.65 3.30
N ARG A 236 -25.53 8.63 3.15
CA ARG A 236 -25.30 7.25 3.63
C ARG A 236 -24.73 6.32 2.55
N ASN A 237 -24.51 6.83 1.33
CA ASN A 237 -23.96 6.13 0.17
C ASN A 237 -23.11 7.11 -0.66
N PRO A 238 -21.91 7.48 -0.19
CA PRO A 238 -21.09 8.50 -0.84
C PRO A 238 -20.51 8.02 -2.18
N PHE A 239 -20.54 6.71 -2.45
CA PHE A 239 -20.10 6.11 -3.70
C PHE A 239 -21.24 5.30 -4.32
N ARG A 240 -21.37 5.41 -5.64
CA ARG A 240 -22.34 4.61 -6.40
C ARG A 240 -21.83 3.19 -6.52
N PHE A 241 -22.73 2.22 -6.45
CA PHE A 241 -22.45 0.83 -6.75
C PHE A 241 -23.30 0.42 -7.95
N VAL A 242 -22.64 0.00 -9.03
CA VAL A 242 -23.30 -0.34 -10.30
C VAL A 242 -22.80 -1.70 -10.75
N SER A 243 -23.70 -2.65 -10.97
CA SER A 243 -23.32 -3.97 -11.48
C SER A 243 -22.88 -3.89 -12.94
N LEU A 244 -21.76 -4.55 -13.26
CA LEU A 244 -21.35 -4.75 -14.65
C LEU A 244 -22.23 -5.82 -15.30
N GLN A 245 -22.58 -5.59 -16.55
CA GLN A 245 -23.39 -6.51 -17.34
C GLN A 245 -22.50 -7.58 -17.97
N SER A 246 -22.98 -8.83 -17.95
CA SER A 246 -22.35 -9.93 -18.67
C SER A 246 -23.13 -10.25 -19.95
N ALA A 247 -22.43 -10.68 -20.99
CA ALA A 247 -23.01 -11.11 -22.26
C ALA A 247 -22.42 -12.46 -22.69
N ALA A 248 -23.13 -13.20 -23.53
CA ALA A 248 -22.55 -14.38 -24.17
C ALA A 248 -21.43 -13.96 -25.15
N CYS A 249 -20.47 -14.85 -25.37
CA CYS A 249 -19.28 -14.57 -26.17
C CYS A 249 -19.46 -14.95 -27.66
N THR A 250 -20.68 -14.84 -28.21
CA THR A 250 -20.86 -15.00 -29.66
C THR A 250 -20.19 -13.85 -30.40
N ALA A 251 -19.73 -14.09 -31.64
CA ALA A 251 -19.05 -13.07 -32.44
C ALA A 251 -19.88 -11.78 -32.57
N GLU A 252 -21.19 -11.93 -32.81
CA GLU A 252 -22.14 -10.81 -32.92
C GLU A 252 -22.22 -9.98 -31.64
N LEU A 253 -22.27 -10.62 -30.47
CA LEU A 253 -22.37 -9.92 -29.19
C LEU A 253 -21.05 -9.26 -28.78
N ILE A 254 -19.91 -9.88 -29.12
CA ILE A 254 -18.59 -9.27 -28.93
C ILE A 254 -18.47 -8.01 -29.80
N GLN A 255 -18.85 -8.09 -31.07
CA GLN A 255 -18.88 -6.93 -31.97
C GLN A 255 -19.80 -5.83 -31.44
N LYS A 256 -21.01 -6.19 -31.02
CA LYS A 256 -21.98 -5.25 -30.45
C LYS A 256 -21.45 -4.57 -29.18
N ALA A 257 -20.76 -5.31 -28.32
CA ALA A 257 -20.14 -4.73 -27.12
C ALA A 257 -19.02 -3.76 -27.49
N LEU A 258 -18.17 -4.10 -28.47
CA LEU A 258 -17.09 -3.21 -28.91
C LEU A 258 -17.60 -1.97 -29.65
N ALA A 259 -18.78 -2.04 -30.27
CA ALA A 259 -19.46 -0.92 -30.91
C ALA A 259 -20.26 -0.04 -29.93
N ALA A 260 -20.54 -0.53 -28.73
CA ALA A 260 -21.42 0.14 -27.80
C ALA A 260 -20.75 1.35 -27.14
N GLU A 261 -21.57 2.35 -26.81
CA GLU A 261 -21.14 3.46 -25.97
C GLU A 261 -21.34 3.12 -24.49
N TYR A 262 -20.29 3.34 -23.70
CA TYR A 262 -20.30 3.11 -22.27
C TYR A 262 -20.24 4.44 -21.52
N SER A 263 -20.88 4.50 -20.36
CA SER A 263 -20.81 5.66 -19.46
C SER A 263 -19.44 5.82 -18.78
N PHE A 264 -18.50 4.90 -19.05
CA PHE A 264 -17.16 4.86 -18.50
C PHE A 264 -16.15 4.55 -19.62
N SER A 265 -14.89 4.91 -19.38
CA SER A 265 -13.79 4.51 -20.27
C SER A 265 -13.53 3.01 -20.14
N VAL A 266 -13.59 2.28 -21.25
CA VAL A 266 -13.33 0.83 -21.28
C VAL A 266 -11.82 0.56 -21.19
N ASP A 267 -11.43 -0.35 -20.29
CA ASP A 267 -10.05 -0.85 -20.17
C ASP A 267 -9.84 -2.11 -21.02
N GLY A 268 -10.77 -3.06 -20.90
CA GLY A 268 -10.71 -4.35 -21.58
C GLY A 268 -11.88 -5.26 -21.28
N LEU A 269 -11.75 -6.50 -21.71
CA LEU A 269 -12.77 -7.54 -21.68
C LEU A 269 -12.28 -8.69 -20.80
N LEU A 270 -13.10 -9.10 -19.84
CA LEU A 270 -12.92 -10.35 -19.11
C LEU A 270 -13.83 -11.42 -19.69
N PHE A 271 -13.30 -12.63 -19.84
CA PHE A 271 -14.01 -13.82 -20.28
C PHE A 271 -14.02 -14.82 -19.13
N TYR A 272 -15.19 -15.12 -18.59
CA TYR A 272 -15.37 -16.05 -17.48
C TYR A 272 -15.98 -17.36 -17.97
N HIS A 273 -15.43 -18.49 -17.53
CA HIS A 273 -16.11 -19.78 -17.72
C HIS A 273 -17.40 -19.80 -16.88
N ARG A 274 -18.53 -20.20 -17.48
CA ARG A 274 -19.86 -20.19 -16.83
C ARG A 274 -19.89 -20.99 -15.52
N GLN A 275 -19.18 -22.12 -15.50
CA GLN A 275 -19.19 -23.06 -14.38
C GLN A 275 -18.13 -22.79 -13.29
N THR A 276 -17.24 -21.79 -13.42
CA THR A 276 -16.18 -21.61 -12.40
C THR A 276 -16.76 -21.12 -11.08
N HIS A 277 -16.31 -21.74 -9.98
CA HIS A 277 -16.49 -21.20 -8.63
C HIS A 277 -15.60 -19.97 -8.44
N TYR A 278 -15.94 -19.11 -7.49
CA TYR A 278 -15.11 -17.97 -7.13
C TYR A 278 -13.93 -18.45 -6.29
N THR A 279 -12.72 -18.42 -6.85
CA THR A 279 -11.51 -18.90 -6.18
C THR A 279 -10.47 -17.78 -6.11
N PRO A 280 -10.03 -17.35 -4.92
CA PRO A 280 -9.02 -16.30 -4.81
C PRO A 280 -7.69 -16.67 -5.48
N GLY A 281 -7.04 -15.69 -6.12
CA GLY A 281 -5.78 -15.86 -6.86
C GLY A 281 -5.95 -16.03 -8.37
N SER A 282 -4.84 -16.22 -9.10
CA SER A 282 -4.84 -16.34 -10.58
C SER A 282 -5.46 -17.64 -11.06
N THR A 283 -6.33 -17.59 -12.07
CA THR A 283 -6.99 -18.76 -12.66
C THR A 283 -7.05 -18.68 -14.19
N PRO A 284 -6.87 -19.80 -14.92
CA PRO A 284 -7.06 -19.84 -16.37
C PRO A 284 -8.56 -19.89 -16.76
N LEU A 285 -9.47 -20.04 -15.80
CA LEU A 285 -10.93 -20.02 -16.03
C LEU A 285 -11.49 -18.60 -16.19
N VAL A 286 -10.64 -17.59 -16.07
CA VAL A 286 -10.94 -16.21 -16.42
C VAL A 286 -9.83 -15.66 -17.32
N GLY A 287 -10.18 -15.25 -18.53
CA GLY A 287 -9.27 -14.66 -19.51
C GLY A 287 -9.42 -13.15 -19.59
N TRP A 288 -8.33 -12.43 -19.82
CA TRP A 288 -8.32 -10.98 -20.06
C TRP A 288 -7.81 -10.65 -21.46
N LEU A 289 -8.47 -9.70 -22.14
CA LEU A 289 -8.00 -9.09 -23.37
C LEU A 289 -8.21 -7.58 -23.36
N ARG A 290 -7.31 -6.83 -24.01
CA ARG A 290 -7.58 -5.43 -24.37
C ARG A 290 -8.45 -5.40 -25.63
N PRO A 291 -9.27 -4.36 -25.85
CA PRO A 291 -10.24 -4.37 -26.94
C PRO A 291 -9.58 -4.48 -28.33
N TYR A 292 -8.43 -3.83 -28.55
CA TYR A 292 -7.64 -3.93 -29.78
C TYR A 292 -7.02 -5.32 -30.04
N MET A 293 -6.99 -6.22 -29.04
CA MET A 293 -6.45 -7.58 -29.18
C MET A 293 -7.50 -8.59 -29.69
N VAL A 294 -8.78 -8.22 -29.68
CA VAL A 294 -9.88 -9.13 -30.00
C VAL A 294 -9.76 -9.69 -31.41
N THR A 295 -9.47 -8.85 -32.40
CA THR A 295 -9.32 -9.28 -33.79
C THR A 295 -8.14 -10.24 -33.96
N ASP A 296 -7.00 -9.93 -33.34
CA ASP A 296 -5.78 -10.74 -33.50
C ASP A 296 -5.86 -12.09 -32.76
N ILE A 297 -6.58 -12.15 -31.65
CA ILE A 297 -6.62 -13.34 -30.78
C ILE A 297 -7.84 -14.20 -31.04
N LEU A 298 -9.03 -13.60 -31.16
CA LEU A 298 -10.29 -14.33 -31.40
C LEU A 298 -10.58 -14.52 -32.90
N GLY A 299 -9.90 -13.81 -33.79
CA GLY A 299 -10.17 -13.89 -35.24
C GLY A 299 -11.51 -13.28 -35.65
N ILE A 300 -12.09 -12.41 -34.82
CA ILE A 300 -13.39 -11.77 -35.06
C ILE A 300 -13.14 -10.38 -35.65
N GLU A 301 -13.78 -10.07 -36.78
CA GLU A 301 -13.78 -8.70 -37.33
C GLU A 301 -14.52 -7.77 -36.36
N VAL A 302 -13.94 -6.61 -36.05
CA VAL A 302 -14.54 -5.65 -35.11
C VAL A 302 -14.69 -4.30 -35.80
N PRO A 303 -15.71 -3.50 -35.43
CA PRO A 303 -15.88 -2.17 -35.99
C PRO A 303 -14.65 -1.29 -35.75
N GLU A 304 -14.29 -0.45 -36.73
CA GLU A 304 -13.25 0.57 -36.54
C GLU A 304 -13.77 1.65 -35.58
N GLY A 305 -13.08 1.82 -34.46
CA GLY A 305 -13.45 2.81 -33.45
C GLY A 305 -12.38 3.01 -32.40
N PRO A 306 -12.54 3.99 -31.50
CA PRO A 306 -11.52 4.35 -30.51
C PRO A 306 -11.05 3.19 -29.61
N LEU A 307 -11.93 2.20 -29.36
CA LEU A 307 -11.61 1.01 -28.57
C LEU A 307 -10.75 0.00 -29.34
N THR A 308 -10.97 -0.13 -30.65
CA THR A 308 -10.36 -1.16 -31.50
C THR A 308 -9.11 -0.66 -32.22
N THR A 309 -8.88 0.66 -32.25
CA THR A 309 -7.65 1.26 -32.77
C THR A 309 -6.42 0.79 -31.98
N LYS A 310 -5.48 0.14 -32.67
CA LYS A 310 -4.20 -0.27 -32.09
C LYS A 310 -3.38 0.96 -31.70
N PRO A 311 -2.88 1.06 -30.46
CA PRO A 311 -1.99 2.15 -30.07
C PRO A 311 -0.68 2.14 -30.89
N GLU A 312 -0.11 3.30 -31.22
CA GLU A 312 1.12 3.41 -32.03
C GLU A 312 2.29 2.59 -31.46
N TYR A 313 2.41 2.50 -30.13
CA TYR A 313 3.42 1.67 -29.46
C TYR A 313 3.25 0.18 -29.74
N ALA A 314 2.02 -0.31 -29.91
CA ALA A 314 1.73 -1.73 -30.17
C ALA A 314 2.16 -2.13 -31.59
N SER A 315 2.00 -1.22 -32.56
CA SER A 315 2.46 -1.39 -33.93
C SER A 315 3.99 -1.43 -34.03
N GLN A 316 4.68 -0.56 -33.28
CA GLN A 316 6.14 -0.53 -33.21
C GLN A 316 6.72 -1.79 -32.55
N GLN A 317 6.11 -2.25 -31.46
CA GLN A 317 6.52 -3.50 -30.79
C GLN A 317 6.37 -4.72 -31.71
N LEU A 318 5.26 -4.82 -32.47
CA LEU A 318 5.05 -5.90 -33.43
C LEU A 318 6.04 -5.84 -34.60
N GLN A 319 6.32 -4.66 -35.15
CA GLN A 319 7.30 -4.47 -36.21
C GLN A 319 8.71 -4.86 -35.76
N GLN A 320 9.13 -4.43 -34.56
CA GLN A 320 10.43 -4.83 -34.00
C GLN A 320 10.54 -6.35 -33.81
N ILE A 321 9.47 -7.00 -33.33
CA ILE A 321 9.40 -8.47 -33.19
C ILE A 321 9.47 -9.17 -34.55
N LEU A 322 8.79 -8.64 -35.57
CA LEU A 322 8.81 -9.17 -36.93
C LEU A 322 10.16 -8.96 -37.63
N GLU A 323 10.82 -7.82 -37.41
CA GLU A 323 12.16 -7.53 -37.93
C GLU A 323 13.24 -8.40 -37.28
N HIS A 324 13.15 -8.65 -35.96
CA HIS A 324 14.06 -9.55 -35.25
C HIS A 324 13.82 -11.04 -35.55
N LYS A 325 12.63 -11.42 -36.02
CA LYS A 325 12.33 -12.79 -36.50
C LYS A 325 12.79 -13.05 -37.94
N LYS A 326 13.22 -12.04 -38.70
CA LYS A 326 13.92 -12.29 -39.96
C LYS A 326 15.35 -12.75 -39.65
N PRO A 327 15.82 -13.89 -40.19
CA PRO A 327 17.20 -14.32 -39.99
C PRO A 327 18.11 -13.35 -40.75
N SER A 328 18.61 -12.32 -40.07
CA SER A 328 19.55 -11.36 -40.64
C SER A 328 20.98 -11.80 -40.34
N THR A 329 21.79 -11.88 -41.40
CA THR A 329 23.21 -12.28 -41.39
C THR A 329 24.16 -11.11 -41.14
N GLU A 330 23.65 -9.91 -40.84
CA GLU A 330 24.46 -8.70 -40.70
C GLU A 330 24.43 -8.11 -39.29
N VAL A 331 25.62 -7.96 -38.69
CA VAL A 331 25.85 -7.27 -37.42
C VAL A 331 25.82 -5.76 -37.66
N ARG A 332 24.84 -5.06 -37.09
CA ARG A 332 24.81 -3.59 -37.12
C ARG A 332 25.77 -2.98 -36.09
N PRO A 333 26.46 -1.87 -36.41
CA PRO A 333 27.46 -1.27 -35.52
C PRO A 333 26.81 -0.57 -34.32
N ALA A 334 27.46 -0.69 -33.17
CA ALA A 334 27.03 -0.09 -31.90
C ALA A 334 27.09 1.45 -31.95
N ASN A 335 25.99 2.10 -31.58
CA ASN A 335 25.94 3.55 -31.45
C ASN A 335 26.63 4.00 -30.14
N ARG A 336 27.40 5.10 -30.19
CA ARG A 336 28.35 5.53 -29.15
C ARG A 336 27.75 6.22 -27.91
N SER A 337 26.43 6.23 -27.75
CA SER A 337 25.75 6.80 -26.58
C SER A 337 25.09 5.68 -25.78
N GLY A 338 25.80 5.13 -24.79
CA GLY A 338 25.34 4.03 -23.92
C GLY A 338 24.22 4.43 -22.94
N GLY A 339 23.11 4.96 -23.44
CA GLY A 339 21.88 5.17 -22.67
C GLY A 339 20.87 4.07 -22.98
N TYR A 340 20.50 3.27 -21.98
CA TYR A 340 19.31 2.42 -22.05
C TYR A 340 18.15 3.22 -21.46
N GLU A 341 17.23 3.69 -22.31
CA GLU A 341 15.92 4.18 -21.86
C GLU A 341 15.06 2.97 -21.49
N LEU A 342 14.73 2.85 -20.20
CA LEU A 342 13.67 1.96 -19.72
C LEU A 342 12.33 2.65 -19.99
N GLU A 343 11.66 2.24 -21.06
CA GLU A 343 10.34 2.77 -21.44
C GLU A 343 9.29 2.48 -20.35
N TYR A 344 8.56 3.55 -20.04
CA TYR A 344 7.40 3.57 -19.15
C TYR A 344 6.22 2.84 -19.80
N LEU A 345 5.74 1.75 -19.18
CA LEU A 345 4.44 1.15 -19.53
C LEU A 345 3.30 1.88 -18.81
N SER A 346 3.01 3.07 -19.33
CA SER A 346 1.72 3.76 -19.28
C SER A 346 1.72 4.70 -20.49
N THR A 347 0.60 4.86 -21.18
CA THR A 347 0.47 5.70 -22.38
C THR A 347 1.16 7.06 -22.15
N PRO A 348 2.16 7.45 -22.95
CA PRO A 348 2.62 8.83 -22.96
C PRO A 348 1.48 9.69 -23.49
N LEU A 349 1.06 10.69 -22.71
CA LEU A 349 0.46 11.88 -23.29
C LEU A 349 1.54 12.51 -24.18
N ARG A 350 1.19 12.92 -25.40
CA ARG A 350 2.10 13.53 -26.37
C ARG A 350 2.98 14.59 -25.70
N ASP A 351 4.26 14.29 -25.55
CA ASP A 351 5.31 15.28 -25.37
C ASP A 351 5.64 15.86 -26.74
N SER A 352 5.00 16.97 -27.09
CA SER A 352 5.56 17.91 -28.05
C SER A 352 5.96 19.17 -27.30
N GLU A 353 7.28 19.42 -27.33
CA GLU A 353 8.02 20.66 -27.05
C GLU A 353 8.74 20.79 -25.68
N ASP A 354 10.06 20.61 -25.77
CA ASP A 354 11.18 21.19 -25.02
C ASP A 354 11.22 21.11 -23.47
N PRO A 355 12.13 20.32 -22.85
CA PRO A 355 12.21 20.10 -21.39
C PRO A 355 12.69 21.30 -20.55
N LEU A 356 12.98 22.45 -21.16
CA LEU A 356 13.47 23.64 -20.45
C LEU A 356 12.37 24.64 -20.06
N ASN A 357 11.12 24.44 -20.48
CA ASN A 357 9.97 25.30 -20.10
C ASN A 357 8.93 24.65 -19.17
N PHE A 358 9.07 23.37 -18.82
CA PHE A 358 8.08 22.64 -18.00
C PHE A 358 8.03 23.01 -16.51
N LEU A 359 8.88 23.91 -16.03
CA LEU A 359 8.74 24.51 -14.70
C LEU A 359 7.69 25.65 -14.65
N ASN A 360 7.02 25.97 -15.77
CA ASN A 360 6.09 27.10 -15.92
C ASN A 360 4.71 26.76 -16.54
N THR A 361 4.22 25.52 -16.44
CA THR A 361 2.85 25.19 -16.90
C THR A 361 1.79 25.63 -15.87
N LYS A 362 1.01 26.66 -16.22
CA LYS A 362 -0.10 27.23 -15.42
C LYS A 362 -1.03 26.21 -14.74
N PRO A 363 -1.47 25.08 -15.35
CA PRO A 363 -2.46 24.20 -14.72
C PRO A 363 -1.93 23.39 -13.51
N ILE A 364 -0.64 23.01 -13.49
CA ILE A 364 -0.05 22.31 -12.33
C ILE A 364 0.18 23.28 -11.17
N GLN A 365 0.60 24.50 -11.50
CA GLN A 365 0.78 25.54 -10.51
C GLN A 365 -0.55 25.96 -9.88
N GLU A 366 -1.62 26.05 -10.68
CA GLU A 366 -3.00 26.26 -10.20
C GLU A 366 -3.48 25.13 -9.29
N ALA A 367 -3.27 23.86 -9.68
CA ALA A 367 -3.64 22.72 -8.83
C ALA A 367 -2.87 22.70 -7.49
N HIS A 368 -1.57 23.00 -7.50
CA HIS A 368 -0.77 23.10 -6.28
C HIS A 368 -1.17 24.30 -5.41
N MET A 369 -1.49 25.44 -6.03
CA MET A 369 -2.00 26.63 -5.34
C MET A 369 -3.35 26.33 -4.67
N GLU A 370 -4.24 25.63 -5.36
CA GLU A 370 -5.54 25.22 -4.85
C GLU A 370 -5.42 24.21 -3.71
N ALA A 371 -4.57 23.18 -3.84
CA ALA A 371 -4.28 22.24 -2.75
C ALA A 371 -3.67 22.94 -1.52
N THR A 372 -2.80 23.94 -1.75
CA THR A 372 -2.23 24.76 -0.68
C THR A 372 -3.29 25.60 0.01
N ARG A 373 -4.22 26.18 -0.76
CA ARG A 373 -5.36 26.95 -0.23
C ARG A 373 -6.27 26.07 0.63
N GLN A 374 -6.68 24.91 0.12
CA GLN A 374 -7.55 23.96 0.85
C GLN A 374 -6.91 23.47 2.15
N PHE A 375 -5.62 23.12 2.11
CA PHE A 375 -4.89 22.72 3.32
C PHE A 375 -4.85 23.84 4.35
N LEU A 376 -4.51 25.06 3.92
CA LEU A 376 -4.46 26.23 4.80
C LEU A 376 -5.82 26.58 5.36
N GLU A 377 -6.90 26.46 4.59
CA GLU A 377 -8.27 26.73 5.06
C GLU A 377 -8.68 25.78 6.19
N GLU A 378 -8.48 24.47 6.02
CA GLU A 378 -8.83 23.49 7.04
C GLU A 378 -7.98 23.65 8.31
N ILE A 379 -6.66 23.77 8.15
CA ILE A 379 -5.77 23.91 9.31
C ILE A 379 -5.96 25.26 10.00
N ASN A 380 -6.11 26.37 9.27
CA ASN A 380 -6.29 27.69 9.89
C ASN A 380 -7.66 27.86 10.53
N LYS A 381 -8.68 27.16 10.04
CA LYS A 381 -9.96 27.04 10.73
C LYS A 381 -9.77 26.34 12.08
N TRP A 382 -9.00 25.25 12.11
CA TRP A 382 -8.64 24.58 13.36
C TRP A 382 -7.78 25.45 14.28
N THR A 383 -6.76 26.16 13.79
CA THR A 383 -5.93 27.05 14.65
C THR A 383 -6.73 28.20 15.23
N SER A 384 -7.65 28.80 14.44
CA SER A 384 -8.54 29.86 14.91
C SER A 384 -9.45 29.42 16.04
N GLN A 385 -9.97 28.18 15.97
CA GLN A 385 -10.79 27.59 17.05
C GLN A 385 -10.01 27.42 18.36
N HIS A 386 -8.69 27.24 18.27
CA HIS A 386 -7.81 27.02 19.42
C HIS A 386 -6.98 28.25 19.78
N GLY A 387 -7.27 29.42 19.20
CA GLY A 387 -6.61 30.68 19.52
C GLY A 387 -5.13 30.78 19.13
N VAL A 388 -4.69 30.02 18.11
CA VAL A 388 -3.29 30.00 17.65
C VAL A 388 -3.13 30.66 16.28
N SER A 389 -1.95 31.22 16.05
CA SER A 389 -1.57 31.90 14.82
C SER A 389 -1.81 31.02 13.57
N PRO A 390 -2.27 31.61 12.45
CA PRO A 390 -2.49 30.85 11.23
C PRO A 390 -1.17 30.33 10.66
N LEU A 391 -1.23 29.15 10.05
CA LEU A 391 -0.09 28.48 9.45
C LEU A 391 0.46 29.26 8.25
N SER A 392 1.78 29.30 8.12
CA SER A 392 2.44 29.87 6.95
C SER A 392 2.31 28.97 5.72
N ARG A 393 2.34 29.58 4.52
CA ARG A 393 2.32 28.88 3.24
C ARG A 393 3.51 27.92 3.10
N GLU A 394 4.70 28.33 3.53
CA GLU A 394 5.92 27.51 3.46
C GLU A 394 5.78 26.22 4.27
N LEU A 395 5.19 26.32 5.46
CA LEU A 395 4.95 25.17 6.32
C LEU A 395 3.89 24.23 5.73
N ALA A 396 2.80 24.76 5.17
CA ALA A 396 1.80 23.97 4.46
C ALA A 396 2.39 23.19 3.27
N ILE A 397 3.22 23.86 2.46
CA ILE A 397 3.88 23.25 1.30
C ILE A 397 4.79 22.07 1.72
N LYS A 398 5.45 22.15 2.87
CA LYS A 398 6.28 21.05 3.41
C LYS A 398 5.46 19.77 3.59
N PHE A 399 4.28 19.86 4.20
CA PHE A 399 3.37 18.73 4.41
C PHE A 399 2.77 18.21 3.10
N LEU A 400 2.36 19.12 2.21
CA LEU A 400 1.81 18.77 0.90
C LEU A 400 2.84 18.06 0.03
N MET A 401 4.09 18.56 -0.04
CA MET A 401 5.15 17.90 -0.81
C MET A 401 5.48 16.49 -0.29
N ALA A 402 5.41 16.28 1.03
CA ALA A 402 5.59 14.96 1.62
C ALA A 402 4.49 13.95 1.23
N ARG A 403 3.36 14.43 0.72
CA ARG A 403 2.19 13.63 0.31
C ARG A 403 1.79 13.81 -1.15
N LYS A 404 2.68 14.37 -1.98
CA LYS A 404 2.44 14.64 -3.41
C LYS A 404 1.20 15.54 -3.65
N PHE A 405 1.05 16.59 -2.84
CA PHE A 405 -0.06 17.54 -2.87
C PHE A 405 -1.46 16.95 -2.62
N ASP A 406 -1.52 15.76 -2.02
CA ASP A 406 -2.77 15.21 -1.50
C ASP A 406 -3.13 15.87 -0.17
N VAL A 407 -4.17 16.70 -0.21
CA VAL A 407 -4.59 17.57 0.90
C VAL A 407 -4.97 16.76 2.14
N LEU A 408 -5.78 15.71 1.99
CA LEU A 408 -6.26 14.90 3.12
C LEU A 408 -5.10 14.19 3.82
N ARG A 409 -4.24 13.52 3.05
CA ARG A 409 -3.06 12.83 3.62
C ARG A 409 -2.05 13.80 4.22
N ALA A 410 -1.96 15.03 3.70
CA ALA A 410 -1.12 16.07 4.26
C ALA A 410 -1.67 16.56 5.62
N ILE A 411 -2.99 16.72 5.75
CA ILE A 411 -3.65 17.09 7.02
C ILE A 411 -3.42 16.00 8.08
N GLU A 412 -3.62 14.73 7.73
CA GLU A 412 -3.34 13.60 8.62
C GLU A 412 -1.88 13.59 9.08
N LEU A 413 -0.94 13.82 8.15
CA LEU A 413 0.49 13.92 8.47
C LEU A 413 0.76 15.10 9.41
N PHE A 414 0.13 16.26 9.22
CA PHE A 414 0.31 17.41 10.10
C PHE A 414 -0.12 17.10 11.55
N HIS A 415 -1.29 16.48 11.72
CA HIS A 415 -1.77 16.08 13.05
C HIS A 415 -0.86 15.02 13.68
N SER A 416 -0.47 13.98 12.93
CA SER A 416 0.42 12.93 13.42
C SER A 416 1.81 13.46 13.81
N TYR A 417 2.35 14.39 13.03
CA TYR A 417 3.61 15.06 13.32
C TYR A 417 3.53 15.87 14.62
N ARG A 418 2.46 16.64 14.80
CA ARG A 418 2.21 17.44 15.99
C ARG A 418 2.06 16.58 17.25
N GLU A 419 1.23 15.55 17.18
CA GLU A 419 1.02 14.59 18.28
C GLU A 419 2.32 13.91 18.69
N THR A 420 3.13 13.51 17.70
CA THR A 420 4.44 12.89 17.97
C THR A 420 5.39 13.86 18.66
N ARG A 421 5.43 15.14 18.23
CA ARG A 421 6.24 16.16 18.90
C ARG A 421 5.79 16.40 20.34
N LEU A 422 4.49 16.44 20.60
CA LEU A 422 3.94 16.60 21.95
C LEU A 422 4.31 15.41 22.84
N LYS A 423 4.01 14.18 22.37
CA LYS A 423 4.24 12.93 23.09
C LYS A 423 5.70 12.71 23.47
N GLU A 424 6.62 13.11 22.59
CA GLU A 424 8.05 12.89 22.77
C GLU A 424 8.78 14.11 23.38
N GLY A 425 8.06 15.17 23.77
CA GLY A 425 8.64 16.36 24.40
C GLY A 425 9.53 17.18 23.45
N ILE A 426 9.18 17.22 22.17
CA ILE A 426 9.91 17.92 21.10
C ILE A 426 9.25 19.28 20.88
N VAL A 427 9.28 20.11 21.92
CA VAL A 427 8.62 21.42 21.98
C VAL A 427 9.61 22.40 22.56
N ARG A 428 9.80 23.56 21.91
CA ARG A 428 10.70 24.63 22.37
C ARG A 428 12.13 24.13 22.62
N LEU A 429 12.68 23.39 21.64
CA LEU A 429 14.04 22.87 21.74
C LEU A 429 15.06 24.01 21.81
N GLN A 430 15.96 23.93 22.79
CA GLN A 430 17.07 24.88 22.97
C GLN A 430 18.38 24.18 22.58
N PRO A 431 18.78 24.21 21.30
CA PRO A 431 19.91 23.41 20.80
C PRO A 431 21.28 23.89 21.32
N GLN A 432 21.33 25.05 21.98
CA GLN A 432 22.52 25.59 22.64
C GLN A 432 22.65 25.14 24.10
N GLU A 433 21.60 24.56 24.69
CA GLU A 433 21.58 24.13 26.09
C GLU A 433 21.93 22.64 26.22
N GLU A 434 22.54 22.28 27.34
CA GLU A 434 22.80 20.88 27.68
C GLU A 434 21.52 20.22 28.23
N PRO A 435 21.28 18.92 27.96
CA PRO A 435 22.17 17.96 27.30
C PRO A 435 22.04 17.92 25.76
N LEU A 436 21.18 18.75 25.16
CA LEU A 436 20.88 18.69 23.72
C LEU A 436 22.07 19.11 22.85
N ARG A 437 22.80 20.14 23.27
CA ARG A 437 23.98 20.65 22.55
C ARG A 437 25.05 19.57 22.38
N SER A 438 25.45 18.89 23.45
CA SER A 438 26.46 17.81 23.37
C SER A 438 25.97 16.63 22.51
N GLU A 439 24.68 16.31 22.57
CA GLU A 439 24.08 15.26 21.75
C GLU A 439 24.09 15.62 20.25
N LEU A 440 23.73 16.86 19.89
CA LEU A 440 23.82 17.38 18.52
C LEU A 440 25.26 17.40 18.00
N LEU A 441 26.23 17.66 18.86
CA LEU A 441 27.66 17.70 18.50
C LEU A 441 28.34 16.32 18.55
N SER A 442 27.65 15.27 19.01
CA SER A 442 28.23 13.93 19.17
C SER A 442 28.65 13.27 17.86
N GLY A 443 28.15 13.75 16.72
CA GLY A 443 28.38 13.17 15.40
C GLY A 443 27.71 11.82 15.17
N LYS A 444 26.90 11.32 16.12
CA LYS A 444 26.19 10.03 15.95
C LYS A 444 25.05 10.11 14.94
N PHE A 445 24.46 11.29 14.76
CA PHE A 445 23.50 11.58 13.70
C PHE A 445 24.01 12.78 12.89
N THR A 446 24.06 12.63 11.58
CA THR A 446 24.60 13.65 10.68
C THR A 446 23.83 13.61 9.36
N VAL A 447 23.46 14.78 8.85
CA VAL A 447 22.98 14.90 7.47
C VAL A 447 24.17 15.29 6.62
N LEU A 448 24.46 14.49 5.60
CA LEU A 448 25.62 14.72 4.75
C LEU A 448 25.40 15.96 3.88
N SER A 449 26.49 16.69 3.61
CA SER A 449 26.48 17.86 2.70
C SER A 449 26.24 17.47 1.24
N VAL A 450 26.36 16.19 0.92
CA VAL A 450 26.12 15.60 -0.40
C VAL A 450 24.77 14.89 -0.44
N ARG A 451 24.22 14.76 -1.66
CA ARG A 451 22.95 14.10 -1.93
C ARG A 451 23.17 12.80 -2.68
N ASP A 452 22.16 11.93 -2.69
CA ASP A 452 22.18 10.75 -3.56
C ASP A 452 21.96 11.16 -5.04
N PRO A 453 22.15 10.25 -6.01
CA PRO A 453 21.93 10.54 -7.44
C PRO A 453 20.52 10.99 -7.79
N SER A 454 19.55 10.68 -6.93
CA SER A 454 18.15 11.09 -7.09
C SER A 454 17.83 12.43 -6.39
N GLY A 455 18.86 13.14 -5.92
CA GLY A 455 18.79 14.44 -5.25
C GLY A 455 18.25 14.39 -3.81
N ALA A 456 18.12 13.22 -3.21
CA ALA A 456 17.65 13.02 -1.84
C ALA A 456 18.76 13.34 -0.82
N SER A 457 18.38 13.91 0.32
CA SER A 457 19.33 14.16 1.40
C SER A 457 19.69 12.85 2.10
N ILE A 458 20.96 12.69 2.47
CA ILE A 458 21.46 11.47 3.12
C ILE A 458 21.59 11.73 4.62
N ALA A 459 20.79 11.04 5.42
CA ALA A 459 20.88 11.05 6.88
C ALA A 459 21.63 9.80 7.35
N LEU A 460 22.73 10.00 8.08
CA LEU A 460 23.59 8.95 8.60
C LEU A 460 23.44 8.86 10.12
N TYR A 461 23.17 7.66 10.63
CA TYR A 461 23.23 7.34 12.04
C TYR A 461 24.32 6.28 12.29
N THR A 462 25.30 6.60 13.13
CA THR A 462 26.45 5.74 13.45
C THR A 462 26.27 5.11 14.84
N ALA A 463 25.86 3.84 14.86
CA ALA A 463 25.40 3.15 16.07
C ALA A 463 26.50 2.99 17.14
N LYS A 464 27.76 2.79 16.75
CA LYS A 464 28.88 2.64 17.71
C LYS A 464 29.10 3.86 18.61
N LEU A 465 28.64 5.05 18.19
CA LEU A 465 28.71 6.30 18.95
C LEU A 465 27.53 6.47 19.92
N HIS A 466 26.52 5.61 19.84
CA HIS A 466 25.39 5.64 20.76
C HIS A 466 25.72 4.94 22.08
N HIS A 467 25.55 5.66 23.19
CA HIS A 467 25.83 5.16 24.53
C HIS A 467 24.61 5.40 25.43
N PRO A 468 23.69 4.41 25.54
CA PRO A 468 22.45 4.51 26.32
C PRO A 468 22.65 4.99 27.76
N ASN A 469 23.76 4.60 28.39
CA ASN A 469 24.06 4.94 29.78
C ASN A 469 24.53 6.40 29.98
N LYS A 470 24.84 7.13 28.89
CA LYS A 470 25.34 8.52 28.95
C LYS A 470 24.27 9.54 28.59
N THR A 471 23.41 9.22 27.63
CA THR A 471 22.37 10.14 27.15
C THR A 471 21.04 9.43 27.13
N GLY A 472 20.01 10.02 27.74
CA GLY A 472 18.66 9.46 27.74
C GLY A 472 18.01 9.49 26.34
N ASN A 473 17.17 8.51 26.06
CA ASN A 473 16.47 8.35 24.77
C ASN A 473 15.73 9.59 24.28
N HIS A 474 15.15 10.38 25.18
CA HIS A 474 14.43 11.60 24.82
C HIS A 474 15.36 12.65 24.19
N VAL A 475 16.57 12.84 24.73
CA VAL A 475 17.55 13.81 24.19
C VAL A 475 18.05 13.38 22.81
N VAL A 476 18.33 12.08 22.64
CA VAL A 476 18.77 11.53 21.33
C VAL A 476 17.68 11.73 20.28
N LEU A 477 16.42 11.50 20.65
CA LEU A 477 15.28 11.68 19.77
C LEU A 477 15.05 13.15 19.42
N GLN A 478 15.17 14.06 20.40
CA GLN A 478 15.10 15.51 20.19
C GLN A 478 16.19 15.98 19.21
N ALA A 479 17.44 15.52 19.39
CA ALA A 479 18.54 15.86 18.50
C ALA A 479 18.31 15.36 17.07
N LEU A 480 17.85 14.11 16.92
CA LEU A 480 17.52 13.51 15.62
C LEU A 480 16.41 14.29 14.91
N PHE A 481 15.32 14.60 15.63
CA PHE A 481 14.22 15.40 15.09
C PHE A 481 14.67 16.79 14.66
N TYR A 482 15.42 17.48 15.51
CA TYR A 482 15.93 18.81 15.22
C TYR A 482 16.75 18.83 13.93
N LEU A 483 17.68 17.87 13.76
CA LEU A 483 18.53 17.79 12.58
C LEU A 483 17.74 17.42 11.31
N LEU A 484 16.74 16.55 11.43
CA LEU A 484 15.83 16.25 10.32
C LEU A 484 14.95 17.44 9.95
N ASP A 485 14.44 18.20 10.93
CA ASP A 485 13.63 19.41 10.70
C ASP A 485 14.39 20.47 9.92
N ARG A 486 15.66 20.67 10.27
CA ARG A 486 16.59 21.51 9.51
C ARG A 486 16.83 20.97 8.11
N ALA A 487 17.01 19.66 7.94
CA ALA A 487 17.22 19.06 6.62
C ALA A 487 16.04 19.29 5.65
N VAL A 488 14.81 19.27 6.16
CA VAL A 488 13.59 19.51 5.37
C VAL A 488 13.23 20.99 5.21
N GLU A 489 14.05 21.93 5.67
CA GLU A 489 13.92 23.35 5.26
C GLU A 489 14.35 23.55 3.80
N SER A 490 15.27 22.71 3.32
CA SER A 490 15.68 22.70 1.93
C SER A 490 14.56 22.18 1.01
N PHE A 491 14.17 22.99 0.02
CA PHE A 491 13.18 22.62 -0.99
C PHE A 491 13.56 21.34 -1.76
N GLU A 492 14.84 21.16 -2.07
CA GLU A 492 15.34 19.94 -2.71
C GLU A 492 15.08 18.70 -1.85
N THR A 493 15.26 18.79 -0.53
CA THR A 493 14.96 17.70 0.41
C THR A 493 13.45 17.43 0.48
N GLN A 494 12.61 18.45 0.46
CA GLN A 494 11.14 18.29 0.41
C GLN A 494 10.71 17.60 -0.90
N ARG A 495 11.36 17.95 -2.01
CA ARG A 495 11.09 17.43 -3.37
C ARG A 495 11.67 16.04 -3.64
N ASN A 496 12.82 15.71 -3.07
CA ASN A 496 13.52 14.47 -3.40
C ASN A 496 13.55 13.49 -2.22
N GLY A 497 13.20 13.91 -1.01
CA GLY A 497 13.11 13.04 0.16
C GLY A 497 14.46 12.75 0.84
N LEU A 498 14.47 11.68 1.62
CA LEU A 498 15.56 11.25 2.49
C LEU A 498 16.00 9.82 2.17
N VAL A 499 17.31 9.59 2.19
CA VAL A 499 17.92 8.26 2.31
C VAL A 499 18.52 8.16 3.70
N PHE A 500 18.14 7.13 4.45
CA PHE A 500 18.63 6.90 5.81
C PHE A 500 19.68 5.79 5.79
N ILE A 501 20.86 6.03 6.35
CA ILE A 501 21.92 5.05 6.53
C ILE A 501 22.06 4.79 8.02
N TYR A 502 21.84 3.54 8.43
CA TYR A 502 22.10 3.07 9.78
C TYR A 502 23.41 2.26 9.76
N ASP A 503 24.51 2.91 10.09
CA ASP A 503 25.83 2.30 10.19
C ASP A 503 25.97 1.56 11.53
N MET A 504 25.96 0.24 11.46
CA MET A 504 26.12 -0.65 12.60
C MET A 504 27.53 -1.25 12.71
N ALA A 505 28.46 -0.83 11.85
CA ALA A 505 29.82 -1.36 11.85
C ALA A 505 30.51 -1.14 13.19
N GLY A 506 31.00 -2.23 13.80
CA GLY A 506 31.69 -2.15 15.09
C GLY A 506 30.78 -1.75 16.27
N SER A 507 29.45 -1.85 16.12
CA SER A 507 28.52 -1.67 17.22
C SER A 507 28.34 -2.96 18.03
N ASN A 508 28.17 -2.80 19.34
CA ASN A 508 27.87 -3.88 20.28
C ASN A 508 26.40 -3.83 20.70
N TYR A 509 25.91 -4.91 21.31
CA TYR A 509 24.54 -4.95 21.84
C TYR A 509 24.24 -3.81 22.83
N THR A 510 25.23 -3.37 23.60
CA THR A 510 25.11 -2.25 24.55
C THR A 510 24.93 -0.89 23.89
N ASN A 511 25.21 -0.76 22.58
CA ASN A 511 24.94 0.45 21.81
C ASN A 511 23.49 0.49 21.27
N PHE A 512 22.70 -0.57 21.44
CA PHE A 512 21.38 -0.68 20.83
C PHE A 512 20.26 -0.57 21.86
N GLU A 513 19.26 0.24 21.54
CA GLU A 513 18.03 0.36 22.31
C GLU A 513 16.81 0.10 21.44
N LEU A 514 16.05 -0.92 21.81
CA LEU A 514 14.86 -1.33 21.07
C LEU A 514 13.79 -0.23 21.06
N ASP A 515 13.59 0.47 22.19
CA ASP A 515 12.56 1.49 22.29
C ASP A 515 12.90 2.75 21.50
N LEU A 516 14.16 3.19 21.50
CA LEU A 516 14.62 4.25 20.60
C LEU A 516 14.39 3.87 19.13
N SER A 517 14.73 2.63 18.76
CA SER A 517 14.54 2.13 17.41
C SER A 517 13.06 2.10 17.00
N LYS A 518 12.14 1.70 17.90
CA LYS A 518 10.69 1.77 17.66
C LYS A 518 10.22 3.21 17.45
N LYS A 519 10.71 4.16 18.25
CA LYS A 519 10.37 5.57 18.11
C LYS A 519 10.83 6.12 16.77
N ILE A 520 12.11 5.94 16.41
CA ILE A 520 12.67 6.31 15.10
C ILE A 520 11.86 5.66 13.96
N LEU A 521 11.53 4.38 14.09
CA LEU A 521 10.72 3.68 13.09
C LEU A 521 9.33 4.31 12.92
N ASN A 522 8.68 4.70 14.01
CA ASN A 522 7.39 5.38 13.95
C ASN A 522 7.48 6.75 13.27
N LEU A 523 8.61 7.46 13.38
CA LEU A 523 8.88 8.67 12.59
C LEU A 523 8.93 8.37 11.10
N LEU A 524 9.73 7.35 10.74
CA LEU A 524 9.92 6.90 9.37
C LEU A 524 8.62 6.34 8.73
N LYS A 525 7.66 5.87 9.54
CA LYS A 525 6.33 5.39 9.10
C LYS A 525 5.38 6.49 8.62
N GLY A 526 5.77 7.75 8.72
CA GLY A 526 5.01 8.86 8.15
C GLY A 526 4.48 9.84 9.17
N ALA A 527 5.06 9.89 10.37
CA ALA A 527 4.87 10.99 11.31
C ALA A 527 5.81 12.18 11.03
N PHE A 528 6.77 12.05 10.11
CA PHE A 528 7.71 13.11 9.74
C PHE A 528 7.42 13.68 8.33
N PRO A 529 7.47 15.01 8.09
CA PRO A 529 7.11 15.64 6.82
C PRO A 529 8.20 15.55 5.75
N ALA A 530 8.68 14.33 5.50
CA ALA A 530 9.59 14.00 4.41
C ALA A 530 9.20 12.67 3.76
N ARG A 531 9.65 12.48 2.51
CA ARG A 531 9.55 11.18 1.84
C ARG A 531 10.78 10.36 2.12
N LEU A 532 10.62 9.25 2.84
CA LEU A 532 11.69 8.28 2.99
C LEU A 532 11.83 7.45 1.70
N LYS A 533 12.93 7.59 0.96
CA LYS A 533 13.19 6.81 -0.25
C LYS A 533 13.76 5.43 0.07
N LYS A 534 14.73 5.37 0.98
CA LYS A 534 15.51 4.16 1.25
C LYS A 534 16.08 4.18 2.67
N VAL A 535 16.20 3.01 3.29
CA VAL A 535 16.86 2.78 4.58
C VAL A 535 17.91 1.69 4.36
N LEU A 536 19.19 2.01 4.56
CA LEU A 536 20.31 1.09 4.41
C LEU A 536 20.87 0.76 5.79
N ILE A 537 20.70 -0.47 6.24
CA ILE A 537 21.32 -0.97 7.47
C ILE A 537 22.64 -1.62 7.09
N VAL A 538 23.75 -0.97 7.42
CA VAL A 538 25.07 -1.34 6.91
C VAL A 538 25.90 -1.99 8.01
N GLY A 539 26.49 -3.16 7.72
CA GLY A 539 27.41 -3.81 8.65
C GLY A 539 26.77 -4.30 9.94
N ALA A 540 25.50 -4.71 9.89
CA ALA A 540 24.76 -5.23 11.03
C ALA A 540 25.45 -6.46 11.64
N PRO A 541 25.75 -6.47 12.96
CA PRO A 541 26.23 -7.65 13.66
C PRO A 541 25.18 -8.76 13.71
N VAL A 542 25.61 -10.02 13.90
CA VAL A 542 24.71 -11.20 13.95
C VAL A 542 23.62 -11.07 15.01
N TRP A 543 23.93 -10.49 16.17
CA TRP A 543 22.97 -10.29 17.25
C TRP A 543 21.78 -9.40 16.84
N PHE A 544 21.94 -8.54 15.83
CA PHE A 544 20.90 -7.61 15.37
C PHE A 544 19.74 -8.32 14.65
N ARG A 545 19.90 -9.58 14.24
CA ARG A 545 18.83 -10.36 13.59
C ARG A 545 17.58 -10.47 14.46
N VAL A 546 17.74 -10.63 15.77
CA VAL A 546 16.63 -10.76 16.73
C VAL A 546 15.82 -9.46 16.86
N PRO A 547 16.43 -8.31 17.22
CA PRO A 547 15.69 -7.05 17.28
C PRO A 547 15.18 -6.61 15.90
N TYR A 548 15.89 -6.91 14.81
CA TYR A 548 15.38 -6.64 13.45
C TYR A 548 14.08 -7.40 13.18
N ASN A 549 13.99 -8.68 13.54
CA ASN A 549 12.75 -9.44 13.39
C ASN A 549 11.60 -8.78 14.18
N LEU A 550 11.83 -8.38 15.42
CA LEU A 550 10.83 -7.67 16.24
C LEU A 550 10.40 -6.32 15.63
N LEU A 551 11.36 -5.54 15.14
CA LEU A 551 11.09 -4.26 14.49
C LEU A 551 10.39 -4.45 13.14
N SER A 552 10.70 -5.54 12.42
CA SER A 552 10.10 -5.85 11.12
C SER A 552 8.62 -6.18 11.20
N LEU A 553 8.15 -6.74 12.33
CA LEU A 553 6.72 -6.91 12.60
C LEU A 553 5.96 -5.58 12.67
N LEU A 554 6.67 -4.49 13.00
CA LEU A 554 6.10 -3.16 13.05
C LEU A 554 6.14 -2.44 11.69
N LEU A 555 6.86 -2.98 10.70
CA LEU A 555 7.01 -2.39 9.36
C LEU A 555 5.85 -2.80 8.43
N LYS A 556 5.12 -1.82 7.89
CA LYS A 556 4.20 -2.04 6.75
C LYS A 556 5.01 -2.41 5.50
N ASP A 557 4.42 -3.15 4.57
CA ASP A 557 5.10 -3.68 3.36
C ASP A 557 5.88 -2.61 2.59
N LYS A 558 5.25 -1.44 2.35
CA LYS A 558 5.89 -0.32 1.64
C LYS A 558 7.12 0.26 2.34
N LEU A 559 7.18 0.22 3.67
CA LEU A 559 8.37 0.66 4.42
C LEU A 559 9.40 -0.48 4.50
N ARG A 560 8.94 -1.73 4.60
CA ARG A 560 9.79 -2.92 4.59
C ARG A 560 10.58 -3.05 3.29
N GLU A 561 9.95 -2.80 2.14
CA GLU A 561 10.61 -2.75 0.82
C GLU A 561 11.71 -1.70 0.73
N ARG A 562 11.61 -0.62 1.53
CA ARG A 562 12.60 0.46 1.56
C ARG A 562 13.77 0.13 2.48
N VAL A 563 13.62 -0.82 3.40
CA VAL A 563 14.66 -1.23 4.35
C VAL A 563 15.47 -2.36 3.76
N GLN A 564 16.77 -2.12 3.59
CA GLN A 564 17.72 -3.10 3.05
C GLN A 564 18.88 -3.26 4.02
N MET A 565 19.14 -4.50 4.43
CA MET A 565 20.34 -4.85 5.16
C MET A 565 21.44 -5.17 4.16
N VAL A 566 22.55 -4.45 4.21
CA VAL A 566 23.63 -4.50 3.22
C VAL A 566 24.98 -4.73 3.89
N ARG A 567 25.84 -5.51 3.25
CA ARG A 567 27.24 -5.60 3.68
C ARG A 567 27.99 -4.34 3.26
N MET A 568 29.08 -4.02 3.96
CA MET A 568 29.92 -2.85 3.63
C MET A 568 30.39 -2.86 2.17
N ALA A 569 30.78 -4.02 1.65
CA ALA A 569 31.23 -4.16 0.27
C ALA A 569 30.13 -3.87 -0.77
N GLU A 570 28.87 -4.13 -0.41
CA GLU A 570 27.68 -4.01 -1.26
C GLU A 570 27.12 -2.59 -1.26
N LEU A 571 27.45 -1.76 -0.26
CA LEU A 571 26.93 -0.38 -0.13
C LEU A 571 27.13 0.46 -1.40
N ARG A 572 28.21 0.23 -2.13
CA ARG A 572 28.56 0.91 -3.39
C ARG A 572 27.61 0.60 -4.56
N GLN A 573 26.83 -0.48 -4.46
CA GLN A 573 25.77 -0.80 -5.42
C GLN A 573 24.52 0.06 -5.20
N HIS A 574 24.38 0.64 -4.00
CA HIS A 574 23.22 1.44 -3.60
C HIS A 574 23.51 2.94 -3.66
N LEU A 575 24.75 3.37 -3.37
CA LEU A 575 25.16 4.77 -3.38
C LEU A 575 26.58 4.92 -3.99
N PRO A 576 26.82 5.91 -4.86
CA PRO A 576 28.14 6.23 -5.39
C PRO A 576 29.17 6.60 -4.30
N ARG A 577 30.46 6.46 -4.63
CA ARG A 577 31.56 6.66 -3.66
C ARG A 577 31.68 8.10 -3.18
N ASP A 578 31.42 9.05 -4.05
CA ASP A 578 31.37 10.49 -3.79
C ASP A 578 30.24 10.89 -2.84
N CYS A 579 29.16 10.12 -2.78
CA CYS A 579 28.06 10.33 -1.83
C CYS A 579 28.32 9.72 -0.43
N LEU A 580 29.38 8.92 -0.28
CA LEU A 580 29.61 8.10 0.91
C LEU A 580 30.83 8.60 1.70
N PRO A 581 30.77 8.54 3.05
CA PRO A 581 31.93 8.73 3.89
C PRO A 581 33.08 7.76 3.63
N GLN A 582 34.31 8.20 3.86
CA GLN A 582 35.51 7.36 3.74
C GLN A 582 35.43 6.07 4.57
N HIS A 583 34.93 6.14 5.81
CA HIS A 583 34.79 4.97 6.68
C HIS A 583 33.73 3.96 6.20
N LEU A 584 32.83 4.38 5.30
CA LEU A 584 31.86 3.52 4.60
C LEU A 584 32.32 3.13 3.19
N GLY A 585 33.61 3.33 2.87
CA GLY A 585 34.21 2.98 1.57
C GLY A 585 34.06 4.03 0.47
N GLY A 586 33.60 5.23 0.82
CA GLY A 586 33.45 6.36 -0.10
C GLY A 586 34.67 7.28 -0.19
N LEU A 587 34.44 8.52 -0.63
CA LEU A 587 35.44 9.56 -0.82
C LEU A 587 35.19 10.78 0.07
N LEU A 588 34.00 10.91 0.65
CA LEU A 588 33.62 12.07 1.45
C LEU A 588 34.40 12.08 2.78
N PRO A 589 35.26 13.09 3.04
CA PRO A 589 35.85 13.29 4.34
C PRO A 589 34.73 13.71 5.30
N LEU A 590 34.41 12.86 6.28
CA LEU A 590 33.45 13.21 7.32
C LEU A 590 34.15 14.08 8.35
N GLU A 591 34.02 15.39 8.21
CA GLU A 591 34.20 16.29 9.34
C GLU A 591 32.89 16.30 10.15
N SER A 592 32.76 15.36 11.07
CA SER A 592 31.56 15.19 11.93
C SER A 592 31.15 16.47 12.69
N PHE A 593 32.04 17.46 12.74
CA PHE A 593 31.85 18.73 13.43
C PHE A 593 31.34 19.87 12.53
N SER A 594 31.49 19.83 11.20
CA SER A 594 31.25 21.03 10.37
C SER A 594 29.77 21.36 10.17
N TRP A 595 28.93 20.40 9.78
CA TRP A 595 27.52 20.67 9.44
C TRP A 595 26.65 20.97 10.68
N ASN A 596 26.77 20.16 11.74
CA ASN A 596 26.01 20.37 12.98
C ASN A 596 26.43 21.68 13.68
N GLN A 597 27.71 22.07 13.63
CA GLN A 597 28.14 23.38 14.15
C GLN A 597 27.66 24.54 13.29
N GLN A 598 27.67 24.43 11.95
CA GLN A 598 27.11 25.44 11.07
C GLN A 598 25.62 25.68 11.35
N LEU A 599 24.86 24.61 11.60
CA LEU A 599 23.45 24.70 12.00
C LEU A 599 23.25 25.35 13.38
N LEU A 600 24.12 25.05 14.33
CA LEU A 600 24.09 25.68 15.65
C LEU A 600 24.50 27.16 15.58
N ALA A 601 25.43 27.54 14.71
CA ALA A 601 25.88 28.91 14.53
C ALA A 601 24.83 29.80 13.82
N GLY A 602 23.93 29.20 13.04
CA GLY A 602 22.91 29.91 12.25
C GLY A 602 21.69 30.43 13.02
N GLN A 603 21.62 30.29 14.35
CA GLN A 603 20.43 30.68 15.12
C GLN A 603 20.51 32.08 15.74
N ASN A 604 19.77 33.01 15.14
CA ASN A 604 19.23 34.21 15.78
C ASN A 604 17.76 33.96 16.17
N GLY A 605 17.49 33.49 17.39
CA GLY A 605 16.22 33.70 18.12
C GLY A 605 14.87 33.35 17.43
N ARG A 606 14.85 32.61 16.32
CA ARG A 606 13.60 32.25 15.62
C ARG A 606 12.93 31.07 16.34
N VAL A 607 11.78 31.35 16.95
CA VAL A 607 10.87 30.33 17.51
C VAL A 607 10.39 29.43 16.37
N ASP A 608 10.40 28.11 16.57
CA ASP A 608 9.85 27.17 15.59
C ASP A 608 8.34 27.44 15.46
N PRO A 609 7.82 27.79 14.27
CA PRO A 609 6.39 28.09 14.08
C PRO A 609 5.49 26.88 14.42
N VAL A 610 6.06 25.67 14.49
CA VAL A 610 5.35 24.47 14.92
C VAL A 610 5.19 24.41 16.45
N ASP A 611 6.06 25.05 17.23
CA ASP A 611 6.03 24.97 18.70
C ASP A 611 4.77 25.63 19.30
N GLU A 612 4.25 26.71 18.69
CA GLU A 612 2.97 27.32 19.08
C GLU A 612 1.79 26.36 18.83
N LEU A 613 1.88 25.56 17.76
CA LEU A 613 0.82 24.64 17.35
C LEU A 613 0.82 23.37 18.21
N VAL A 614 1.99 22.86 18.58
CA VAL A 614 2.15 21.64 19.40
C VAL A 614 1.66 21.86 20.84
N GLY A 615 1.73 23.09 21.36
CA GLY A 615 1.29 23.42 22.73
C GLY A 615 -0.22 23.38 22.97
N ILE A 616 -1.04 23.17 21.94
CA ILE A 616 -2.50 23.03 22.07
C ILE A 616 -2.81 21.61 22.55
N PRO A 617 -3.43 21.42 23.74
CA PRO A 617 -3.86 20.10 24.19
C PRO A 617 -4.79 19.48 23.16
N VAL A 618 -4.51 18.24 22.76
CA VAL A 618 -5.54 17.43 22.11
C VAL A 618 -6.63 17.27 23.16
N GLU A 619 -7.88 17.62 22.85
CA GLU A 619 -8.99 17.28 23.74
C GLU A 619 -8.96 15.77 23.94
N ASP A 620 -8.39 15.31 25.06
CA ASP A 620 -8.75 14.05 25.65
C ASP A 620 -10.23 14.20 25.96
N ALA A 621 -11.07 13.73 25.03
CA ALA A 621 -12.45 13.43 25.33
C ALA A 621 -12.47 12.25 26.31
N SER A 622 -12.03 12.52 27.55
CA SER A 622 -12.47 11.76 28.69
C SER A 622 -13.98 11.93 28.72
N ILE A 623 -14.67 10.85 28.35
CA ILE A 623 -16.13 10.72 28.36
C ILE A 623 -16.68 10.91 29.79
N HIS A 624 -15.79 10.96 30.80
CA HIS A 624 -16.12 11.27 32.18
C HIS A 624 -15.98 12.77 32.48
N VAL A 625 -17.13 13.39 32.77
CA VAL A 625 -17.19 14.60 33.59
C VAL A 625 -17.09 14.15 35.06
N PRO A 626 -16.09 14.60 35.83
CA PRO A 626 -15.96 14.19 37.23
C PRO A 626 -17.17 14.69 38.03
N GLY A 627 -17.83 13.79 38.77
CA GLY A 627 -18.91 14.16 39.69
C GLY A 627 -18.39 14.98 40.88
N ALA A 628 -19.30 15.49 41.73
CA ALA A 628 -18.93 16.36 42.86
C ALA A 628 -17.98 15.72 43.88
N GLU A 629 -17.83 14.39 43.87
CA GLU A 629 -16.92 13.64 44.75
C GLU A 629 -15.61 13.20 44.07
N ALA A 630 -15.37 13.63 42.84
CA ALA A 630 -14.14 13.26 42.14
C ALA A 630 -12.92 13.98 42.70
N MET A 631 -11.85 13.22 42.94
CA MET A 631 -10.56 13.75 43.39
C MET A 631 -9.59 13.90 42.22
N ARG A 632 -8.83 15.00 42.21
CA ARG A 632 -7.69 15.18 41.31
C ARG A 632 -6.53 14.26 41.74
N PRO A 633 -5.61 13.89 40.82
CA PRO A 633 -4.49 12.99 41.15
C PRO A 633 -3.66 13.42 42.37
N GLN A 634 -3.42 14.71 42.56
CA GLN A 634 -2.74 15.25 43.75
C GLN A 634 -3.53 15.04 45.05
N GLU A 635 -4.85 15.20 44.99
CA GLU A 635 -5.75 15.02 46.14
C GLU A 635 -5.84 13.55 46.52
N LEU A 636 -5.88 12.65 45.53
CA LEU A 636 -5.81 11.20 45.73
C LEU A 636 -4.49 10.77 46.39
N LEU A 637 -3.35 11.29 45.93
CA LEU A 637 -2.04 11.00 46.52
C LEU A 637 -1.95 11.49 47.97
N THR A 638 -2.52 12.66 48.24
CA THR A 638 -2.58 13.24 49.60
C THR A 638 -3.52 12.42 50.51
N HIS A 639 -4.66 11.97 49.97
CA HIS A 639 -5.63 11.13 50.66
C HIS A 639 -5.05 9.74 51.01
N LEU A 640 -4.39 9.09 50.05
CA LEU A 640 -3.72 7.80 50.23
C LEU A 640 -2.55 7.91 51.23
N GLY A 641 -1.78 9.00 51.15
CA GLY A 641 -0.72 9.30 52.13
C GLY A 641 -1.26 9.46 53.55
N ARG A 642 -2.46 10.03 53.71
CA ARG A 642 -3.12 10.20 55.01
C ARG A 642 -3.67 8.88 55.58
N LEU A 643 -4.07 7.94 54.71
CA LEU A 643 -4.66 6.67 55.11
C LEU A 643 -3.63 5.57 55.45
N GLN A 644 -2.34 5.78 55.15
CA GLN A 644 -1.25 4.83 55.41
C GLN A 644 -1.52 3.38 54.94
N ARG A 645 -2.34 3.20 53.90
CA ARG A 645 -2.71 1.86 53.40
C ARG A 645 -1.70 1.35 52.39
N THR A 646 -1.21 0.13 52.60
CA THR A 646 -0.42 -0.63 51.62
C THR A 646 -1.31 -1.72 51.00
N GLY A 647 -1.28 -1.89 49.67
CA GLY A 647 -2.08 -2.91 48.97
C GLY A 647 -3.06 -2.42 47.88
N ILE A 648 -2.83 -1.24 47.30
CA ILE A 648 -3.72 -0.54 46.33
C ILE A 648 -4.17 -1.39 45.13
N HIS A 649 -3.41 -2.42 44.75
CA HIS A 649 -3.73 -3.26 43.59
C HIS A 649 -4.98 -4.13 43.79
N LEU A 650 -5.24 -4.62 45.01
CA LEU A 650 -6.41 -5.45 45.31
C LEU A 650 -7.70 -4.62 45.38
N GLU A 651 -7.61 -3.44 45.99
CA GLU A 651 -8.74 -2.51 46.13
C GLU A 651 -9.14 -1.93 44.75
N TYR A 652 -8.18 -1.66 43.86
CA TYR A 652 -8.47 -1.25 42.47
C TYR A 652 -9.13 -2.38 41.65
N GLU A 653 -8.74 -3.64 41.88
CA GLU A 653 -9.38 -4.81 41.26
C GLU A 653 -10.82 -5.02 41.72
N GLU A 654 -11.15 -4.68 42.97
CA GLU A 654 -12.51 -4.71 43.49
C GLU A 654 -13.37 -3.57 42.93
N VAL A 655 -12.86 -2.33 42.92
CA VAL A 655 -13.57 -1.17 42.35
C VAL A 655 -13.85 -1.34 40.85
N ARG A 656 -12.94 -1.99 40.12
CA ARG A 656 -13.12 -2.28 38.69
C ARG A 656 -14.21 -3.34 38.43
N LYS A 657 -14.54 -4.19 39.41
CA LYS A 657 -15.60 -5.20 39.31
C LYS A 657 -16.98 -4.63 39.60
N GLU A 658 -17.07 -3.43 40.17
CA GLU A 658 -18.35 -2.77 40.43
C GLU A 658 -18.85 -2.02 39.18
N PRO A 659 -20.13 -2.20 38.78
CA PRO A 659 -20.71 -1.41 37.70
C PRO A 659 -20.83 0.06 38.14
N PRO A 660 -20.44 1.02 37.29
CA PRO A 660 -20.48 2.43 37.67
C PRO A 660 -21.93 2.89 37.87
N PRO A 661 -22.20 3.75 38.87
CA PRO A 661 -23.53 4.30 39.09
C PRO A 661 -23.93 5.26 37.95
N GLY A 662 -25.03 4.93 37.27
CA GLY A 662 -25.66 5.75 36.23
C GLY A 662 -26.53 4.92 35.27
N THR A 663 -27.73 5.41 34.94
CA THR A 663 -28.66 4.79 33.98
C THR A 663 -28.45 5.38 32.59
N PHE A 664 -28.01 4.56 31.64
CA PHE A 664 -27.98 4.95 30.22
C PHE A 664 -29.35 4.74 29.58
N ASN A 665 -30.07 5.82 29.34
CA ASN A 665 -31.08 5.90 28.29
C ASN A 665 -30.52 6.82 27.20
N CYS A 666 -30.19 6.28 26.03
CA CYS A 666 -29.90 7.09 24.84
C CYS A 666 -31.19 7.21 24.02
N ALA A 667 -31.70 8.44 23.89
CA ALA A 667 -32.68 8.82 22.88
C ALA A 667 -31.98 9.14 21.55
#